data_AF-K2M2P2-F1
#
_entry.id   AF-K2M2P2-F1
#
_cell.length_a   1.000
_cell.length_b   1.000
_cell.length_c   1.000
_cell.angle_alpha   90.00
_cell.angle_beta   90.00
_cell.angle_gamma   90.00
#
_symmetry.space_group_name_H-M   'P 1'
#
loop_
_entity.id
_entity.type
_entity.pdbx_description
1 polymer ?
#
loop_
_entity_poly.entity_id
_entity_poly.type
_entity_poly.pdbx_seq_one_letter_code
_entity_poly.pdbx_strand_id
1 'polypeptide(L)'
;MWKTHHCYVGVTFSGVGAVLKFFLNSMPLHLPINITLAGCTFSDGALLQFVGGAEAAVSSGVLIRVSQTVMRSSVVAFMRALPQHCDIAVTEVDAVQSSAVQLLHTRNNMCSVLLLHDVVLSASSLLVSNVNAHALSYGGFGLYSIGTLKLFGGSSLYARYCSFEGYEHLFYVYRLSVCDHSVFSLLNNTMFSGESLLYQYRGFSVSDHSVLRVVGNRGIVACAIYSLNPWTVEQSSWLDWRDNDVGVGAMFYESESTFVSIDSSSVVTLTGCKMGSTGLLVSLLLQAEVGYRFVAGCLTVAGSVLTTAAELELHGVTDVMLVAACGECTKDGDCFAPLTTAVIDCKCECAAGGHGDVCVPAPVPAGPPPPPPLSLPPPLLPPLPPIGECISDMVYPEVAQAVGGGLSWLCYRNVTFSGGGMSLTVLIGAMTGDVANVTFDGCTWRDGAVLLLSGNAYAAVGSLNIVVTGNTFRDALLSSEGWFPPHTNITIRGNRFTVTRLIPRTVLGLDSPSCVAMNELAITKDSAVVLSGNVFQAVTTASSAIYVVGSSLRVTWHSVFAVLGNRFYMAGGEGTLIHLEGSGQSSSLKVVNNSAVVIRGNVVPRPVKYFLLLSLALRAESLSAVVFQGNDMQGGLYVFLSRSSLQIYYNSWLQLSGNRCRECPSDAFLLLNPTVNLRDSTMSFSGNQFISSTGTPKTLRISSGTRELTNGAILAACNTVNGEEGVEYSIPSVYSATVLNCSDPCALAASCFPAYTTTASSDGCACTCAEGGHGDACLPVAVPEPPSTDGEELCVRDVRVDVE
;
A
#
# COMPACT_ATOMS: atom_id res chain seq x y z
N MET A 1 -5.14 14.02 40.59
CA MET A 1 -5.84 15.27 40.91
C MET A 1 -7.18 14.90 41.56
N TRP A 2 -7.63 15.64 42.59
CA TRP A 2 -8.79 15.29 43.44
C TRP A 2 -10.10 16.04 43.08
N LYS A 3 -10.14 16.75 41.94
CA LYS A 3 -11.33 17.53 41.55
C LYS A 3 -12.35 16.64 40.83
N THR A 4 -13.63 16.97 40.98
CA THR A 4 -14.73 16.30 40.28
C THR A 4 -14.88 16.76 38.83
N HIS A 5 -14.36 17.95 38.49
CA HIS A 5 -14.51 18.55 37.16
C HIS A 5 -13.15 18.92 36.57
N HIS A 6 -12.92 18.44 35.35
CA HIS A 6 -11.72 18.67 34.55
C HIS A 6 -12.13 19.06 33.13
N CYS A 7 -11.61 20.17 32.64
CA CYS A 7 -11.92 20.67 31.29
C CYS A 7 -10.64 21.17 30.63
N TYR A 8 -10.36 20.67 29.43
CA TYR A 8 -9.24 21.05 28.60
C TYR A 8 -9.78 21.43 27.22
N VAL A 9 -9.51 22.66 26.79
CA VAL A 9 -9.99 23.17 25.50
C VAL A 9 -8.80 23.75 24.74
N GLY A 10 -8.53 23.26 23.53
CA GLY A 10 -7.46 23.79 22.68
C GLY A 10 -6.04 23.55 23.22
N VAL A 11 -5.85 22.59 24.14
CA VAL A 11 -4.56 22.38 24.81
C VAL A 11 -3.67 21.44 24.00
N THR A 12 -2.40 21.81 23.85
CA THR A 12 -1.38 20.98 23.19
C THR A 12 -0.48 20.29 24.20
N PHE A 13 -0.35 18.98 24.08
CA PHE A 13 0.59 18.13 24.80
C PHE A 13 1.62 17.60 23.78
N SER A 14 2.91 17.78 24.04
CA SER A 14 3.99 17.36 23.14
C SER A 14 5.14 16.74 23.93
N GLY A 15 5.73 15.69 23.37
CA GLY A 15 6.97 15.09 23.81
C GLY A 15 6.81 13.78 24.59
N VAL A 16 7.82 12.92 24.45
CA VAL A 16 7.90 11.64 25.15
C VAL A 16 7.95 11.89 26.66
N GLY A 17 6.92 11.45 27.38
CA GLY A 17 6.75 11.70 28.82
C GLY A 17 5.68 12.72 29.18
N ALA A 18 5.11 13.44 28.19
CA ALA A 18 3.91 14.25 28.38
C ALA A 18 2.68 13.35 28.52
N VAL A 19 2.41 12.91 29.75
CA VAL A 19 1.30 12.00 30.07
C VAL A 19 0.23 12.73 30.88
N LEU A 20 -0.92 13.00 30.25
CA LEU A 20 -2.12 13.43 30.97
C LEU A 20 -2.84 12.19 31.51
N LYS A 21 -2.74 11.98 32.82
CA LYS A 21 -3.23 10.76 33.49
C LYS A 21 -4.32 11.05 34.52
N PHE A 22 -5.44 10.32 34.42
CA PHE A 22 -6.53 10.32 35.37
C PHE A 22 -6.63 8.97 36.08
N PHE A 23 -6.44 8.97 37.39
CA PHE A 23 -6.67 7.81 38.25
C PHE A 23 -8.09 7.88 38.79
N LEU A 24 -9.03 7.22 38.12
CA LEU A 24 -10.46 7.34 38.40
C LEU A 24 -10.80 6.85 39.82
N ASN A 25 -10.16 5.77 40.28
CA ASN A 25 -10.39 5.22 41.62
C ASN A 25 -9.83 6.08 42.76
N SER A 26 -9.02 7.10 42.45
CA SER A 26 -8.54 8.08 43.43
C SER A 26 -9.37 9.37 43.44
N MET A 27 -10.40 9.45 42.59
CA MET A 27 -11.33 10.57 42.56
C MET A 27 -12.48 10.35 43.58
N PRO A 28 -13.17 11.41 44.02
CA PRO A 28 -14.31 11.28 44.92
C PRO A 28 -15.54 10.73 44.17
N LEU A 29 -15.57 9.41 43.94
CA LEU A 29 -16.62 8.72 43.16
C LEU A 29 -18.03 8.79 43.78
N HIS A 30 -18.17 9.24 45.04
CA HIS A 30 -19.46 9.56 45.65
C HIS A 30 -20.07 10.87 45.11
N LEU A 31 -19.37 11.57 44.22
CA LEU A 31 -19.84 12.73 43.47
C LEU A 31 -19.70 12.45 41.96
N PRO A 32 -20.56 13.04 41.12
CA PRO A 32 -20.41 12.96 39.67
C PRO A 32 -19.05 13.51 39.23
N ILE A 33 -18.35 12.74 38.40
CA ILE A 33 -17.07 13.12 37.80
C ILE A 33 -17.29 13.54 36.35
N ASN A 34 -16.70 14.65 35.92
CA ASN A 34 -16.79 15.15 34.56
C ASN A 34 -15.40 15.53 34.03
N ILE A 35 -14.97 14.85 32.97
CA ILE A 35 -13.69 15.07 32.30
C ILE A 35 -13.96 15.35 30.83
N THR A 36 -13.60 16.55 30.38
CA THR A 36 -13.81 17.01 29.00
C THR A 36 -12.49 17.45 28.38
N LEU A 37 -12.22 16.95 27.18
CA LEU A 37 -11.13 17.37 26.30
C LEU A 37 -11.74 17.69 24.94
N ALA A 38 -11.63 18.96 24.52
CA ALA A 38 -12.16 19.42 23.25
C ALA A 38 -11.09 20.20 22.47
N GLY A 39 -10.87 19.91 21.20
CA GLY A 39 -9.90 20.65 20.38
C GLY A 39 -8.44 20.45 20.83
N CYS A 40 -8.14 19.40 21.59
CA CYS A 40 -6.80 19.20 22.15
C CYS A 40 -5.88 18.52 21.13
N THR A 41 -4.57 18.76 21.25
CA THR A 41 -3.54 18.15 20.39
C THR A 41 -2.57 17.33 21.23
N PHE A 42 -2.32 16.09 20.85
CA PHE A 42 -1.29 15.23 21.44
C PHE A 42 -0.25 14.92 20.36
N SER A 43 1.02 15.20 20.62
CA SER A 43 2.11 15.10 19.64
C SER A 43 3.36 14.47 20.24
N ASP A 44 4.22 13.92 19.38
CA ASP A 44 5.57 13.45 19.71
C ASP A 44 5.63 12.45 20.89
N GLY A 45 4.69 11.50 20.94
CA GLY A 45 4.64 10.48 22.00
C GLY A 45 3.84 10.88 23.24
N ALA A 46 3.07 11.96 23.20
CA ALA A 46 2.19 12.35 24.29
C ALA A 46 1.04 11.34 24.50
N LEU A 47 0.60 11.19 25.75
CA LEU A 47 -0.35 10.15 26.16
C LEU A 47 -1.53 10.73 26.93
N LEU A 48 -2.74 10.30 26.58
CA LEU A 48 -3.94 10.51 27.39
C LEU A 48 -4.34 9.18 28.04
N GLN A 49 -4.35 9.11 29.37
CA GLN A 49 -4.58 7.87 30.10
C GLN A 49 -5.70 8.00 31.14
N PHE A 50 -6.64 7.06 31.10
CA PHE A 50 -7.66 6.86 32.12
C PHE A 50 -7.45 5.49 32.77
N VAL A 51 -7.24 5.50 34.09
CA VAL A 51 -6.87 4.30 34.86
C VAL A 51 -7.90 4.04 35.94
N GLY A 52 -8.57 2.90 35.82
CA GLY A 52 -9.45 2.34 36.84
C GLY A 52 -8.70 1.55 37.92
N GLY A 53 -9.38 0.68 38.64
CA GLY A 53 -8.78 -0.17 39.67
C GLY A 53 -8.83 -1.65 39.37
N ALA A 54 -8.52 -2.45 40.39
CA ALA A 54 -8.60 -3.91 40.28
C ALA A 54 -10.03 -4.40 39.98
N GLU A 55 -11.02 -3.72 40.55
CA GLU A 55 -12.45 -3.97 40.34
C GLU A 55 -13.20 -2.66 40.07
N ALA A 56 -14.38 -2.77 39.46
CA ALA A 56 -15.24 -1.64 39.18
C ALA A 56 -15.81 -1.05 40.49
N ALA A 57 -15.38 0.16 40.84
CA ALA A 57 -15.85 0.84 42.04
C ALA A 57 -17.26 1.43 41.83
N VAL A 58 -18.09 1.40 42.88
CA VAL A 58 -19.38 2.09 42.89
C VAL A 58 -19.16 3.60 42.72
N SER A 59 -19.95 4.23 41.87
CA SER A 59 -19.79 5.63 41.49
C SER A 59 -21.13 6.30 41.25
N SER A 60 -21.21 7.61 41.53
CA SER A 60 -22.34 8.48 41.18
C SER A 60 -22.37 8.88 39.70
N GLY A 61 -21.44 8.36 38.89
CA GLY A 61 -21.35 8.58 37.44
C GLY A 61 -20.04 9.25 37.03
N VAL A 62 -19.44 8.78 35.94
CA VAL A 62 -18.20 9.36 35.38
C VAL A 62 -18.41 9.68 33.91
N LEU A 63 -18.45 10.97 33.58
CA LEU A 63 -18.55 11.46 32.22
C LEU A 63 -17.15 11.74 31.67
N ILE A 64 -16.80 11.10 30.55
CA ILE A 64 -15.56 11.35 29.82
C ILE A 64 -15.92 11.71 28.37
N ARG A 65 -15.50 12.89 27.93
CA ARG A 65 -15.66 13.36 26.55
C ARG A 65 -14.31 13.76 25.99
N VAL A 66 -13.91 13.11 24.90
CA VAL A 66 -12.73 13.45 24.10
C VAL A 66 -13.24 13.75 22.70
N SER A 67 -13.19 15.01 22.27
CA SER A 67 -13.69 15.46 20.98
C SER A 67 -12.70 16.35 20.24
N GLN A 68 -12.79 16.39 18.91
CA GLN A 68 -12.01 17.28 18.04
C GLN A 68 -10.50 17.19 18.34
N THR A 69 -10.02 15.98 18.59
CA THR A 69 -8.66 15.77 19.09
C THR A 69 -7.73 15.44 17.94
N VAL A 70 -6.60 16.13 17.86
CA VAL A 70 -5.53 15.82 16.90
C VAL A 70 -4.47 14.98 17.60
N MET A 71 -4.12 13.84 17.02
CA MET A 71 -3.14 12.92 17.57
C MET A 71 -2.03 12.69 16.55
N ARG A 72 -0.79 13.00 16.93
CA ARG A 72 0.42 12.76 16.13
C ARG A 72 1.34 11.85 16.94
N SER A 73 1.48 10.59 16.52
CA SER A 73 2.24 9.56 17.26
C SER A 73 1.89 9.52 18.75
N SER A 74 0.59 9.42 19.04
CA SER A 74 0.02 9.54 20.40
C SER A 74 -1.12 8.52 20.56
N VAL A 75 -1.53 8.20 21.79
CA VAL A 75 -2.62 7.24 22.05
C VAL A 75 -3.53 7.69 23.20
N VAL A 76 -4.84 7.43 23.07
CA VAL A 76 -5.81 7.49 24.17
C VAL A 76 -5.90 6.09 24.76
N ALA A 77 -5.67 5.95 26.06
CA ALA A 77 -5.65 4.65 26.72
C ALA A 77 -6.65 4.58 27.88
N PHE A 78 -7.48 3.54 27.89
CA PHE A 78 -8.26 3.12 29.05
C PHE A 78 -7.65 1.84 29.61
N MET A 79 -7.48 1.80 30.93
CA MET A 79 -6.78 0.72 31.59
C MET A 79 -7.54 0.28 32.83
N ARG A 80 -7.57 -1.04 33.07
CA ARG A 80 -8.18 -1.69 34.25
C ARG A 80 -9.70 -1.52 34.32
N ALA A 81 -10.31 -1.97 35.42
CA ALA A 81 -11.75 -1.90 35.63
C ALA A 81 -12.17 -0.45 35.92
N LEU A 82 -12.99 0.11 35.03
CA LEU A 82 -13.49 1.48 35.18
C LEU A 82 -14.60 1.50 36.26
N PRO A 83 -14.82 2.64 36.95
CA PRO A 83 -15.94 2.78 37.88
C PRO A 83 -17.29 2.48 37.20
N GLN A 84 -18.29 2.13 37.99
CA GLN A 84 -19.65 1.94 37.47
C GLN A 84 -20.21 3.23 36.89
N HIS A 85 -21.15 3.11 35.96
CA HIS A 85 -21.86 4.26 35.36
C HIS A 85 -20.92 5.26 34.68
N CYS A 86 -19.86 4.76 34.02
CA CYS A 86 -19.07 5.57 33.11
C CYS A 86 -19.82 5.80 31.80
N ASP A 87 -19.85 7.05 31.33
CA ASP A 87 -20.29 7.43 29.99
C ASP A 87 -19.12 8.08 29.25
N ILE A 88 -18.56 7.34 28.29
CA ILE A 88 -17.31 7.67 27.62
C ILE A 88 -17.57 7.85 26.13
N ALA A 89 -17.14 8.99 25.57
CA ALA A 89 -17.15 9.22 24.14
C ALA A 89 -15.80 9.76 23.67
N VAL A 90 -15.18 9.06 22.71
CA VAL A 90 -14.00 9.47 21.97
C VAL A 90 -14.43 9.70 20.52
N THR A 91 -14.52 10.95 20.12
CA THR A 91 -15.17 11.37 18.87
C THR A 91 -14.32 12.37 18.10
N GLU A 92 -14.48 12.42 16.77
CA GLU A 92 -13.85 13.45 15.92
C GLU A 92 -12.33 13.51 16.15
N VAL A 93 -11.66 12.36 16.03
CA VAL A 93 -10.20 12.24 16.22
C VAL A 93 -9.53 12.20 14.86
N ASP A 94 -8.59 13.12 14.62
CA ASP A 94 -7.65 13.07 13.49
C ASP A 94 -6.31 12.53 14.01
N ALA A 95 -5.96 11.30 13.64
CA ALA A 95 -4.76 10.63 14.08
C ALA A 95 -3.78 10.35 12.93
N VAL A 96 -2.51 10.72 13.11
CA VAL A 96 -1.40 10.29 12.25
C VAL A 96 -0.33 9.62 13.11
N GLN A 97 -0.03 8.35 12.84
CA GLN A 97 0.98 7.58 13.57
C GLN A 97 2.26 7.48 12.75
N SER A 98 3.32 8.22 13.08
CA SER A 98 4.64 8.13 12.43
C SER A 98 5.60 7.18 13.12
N SER A 99 5.33 6.82 14.37
CA SER A 99 6.18 5.98 15.21
C SER A 99 5.34 5.25 16.25
N ALA A 100 5.78 4.05 16.65
CA ALA A 100 5.18 3.35 17.77
C ALA A 100 5.29 4.17 19.06
N VAL A 101 4.20 4.22 19.83
CA VAL A 101 4.15 4.97 21.08
C VAL A 101 4.57 4.05 22.24
N GLN A 102 5.59 4.45 22.99
CA GLN A 102 6.05 3.69 24.15
C GLN A 102 5.07 3.84 25.32
N LEU A 103 4.44 2.72 25.69
CA LEU A 103 3.67 2.61 26.93
C LEU A 103 4.54 1.86 27.94
N LEU A 104 4.94 2.54 29.02
CA LEU A 104 5.82 2.00 30.09
C LEU A 104 5.35 0.67 30.73
N HIS A 105 4.11 0.22 30.45
CA HIS A 105 3.49 -0.96 31.04
C HIS A 105 3.13 -2.04 30.01
N THR A 106 3.49 -1.87 28.74
CA THR A 106 3.15 -2.81 27.67
C THR A 106 4.41 -3.17 26.90
N ARG A 107 4.70 -4.48 26.74
CA ARG A 107 5.90 -4.96 26.02
C ARG A 107 5.80 -4.76 24.50
N ASN A 108 4.59 -4.44 24.00
CA ASN A 108 4.30 -4.12 22.60
C ASN A 108 4.20 -2.61 22.43
N ASN A 109 5.20 -2.02 21.76
CA ASN A 109 5.14 -0.67 21.23
C ASN A 109 4.49 -0.78 19.85
N MET A 110 3.17 -0.57 19.75
CA MET A 110 2.46 -0.58 18.46
C MET A 110 1.66 0.70 18.26
N CYS A 111 1.46 1.07 17.01
CA CYS A 111 0.71 2.25 16.60
C CYS A 111 -0.80 1.96 16.76
N SER A 112 -1.47 2.60 17.72
CA SER A 112 -2.94 2.59 17.83
C SER A 112 -3.51 3.94 18.24
N VAL A 113 -4.74 4.23 17.82
CA VAL A 113 -5.43 5.48 18.20
C VAL A 113 -6.02 5.35 19.59
N LEU A 114 -6.62 4.19 19.85
CA LEU A 114 -7.20 3.82 21.14
C LEU A 114 -6.55 2.54 21.65
N LEU A 115 -6.20 2.53 22.92
CA LEU A 115 -5.77 1.35 23.65
C LEU A 115 -6.73 1.03 24.79
N LEU A 116 -7.14 -0.24 24.87
CA LEU A 116 -7.84 -0.83 25.98
C LEU A 116 -6.91 -1.89 26.61
N HIS A 117 -6.55 -1.72 27.88
CA HIS A 117 -5.66 -2.65 28.59
C HIS A 117 -6.34 -3.21 29.83
N ASP A 118 -6.74 -4.48 29.77
CA ASP A 118 -7.50 -5.18 30.84
C ASP A 118 -8.74 -4.39 31.30
N VAL A 119 -9.53 -3.90 30.34
CA VAL A 119 -10.70 -3.04 30.60
C VAL A 119 -11.91 -3.85 30.99
N VAL A 120 -12.57 -3.44 32.07
CA VAL A 120 -13.88 -3.94 32.48
C VAL A 120 -14.86 -2.78 32.51
N LEU A 121 -15.94 -2.89 31.74
CA LEU A 121 -17.09 -1.99 31.75
C LEU A 121 -18.22 -2.62 32.57
N SER A 122 -18.71 -1.87 33.57
CA SER A 122 -19.80 -2.28 34.46
C SER A 122 -20.89 -1.21 34.43
N ALA A 123 -22.07 -1.55 33.91
CA ALA A 123 -23.15 -0.58 33.66
C ALA A 123 -22.64 0.72 33.01
N SER A 124 -21.73 0.59 32.04
CA SER A 124 -20.96 1.70 31.46
C SER A 124 -20.95 1.66 29.94
N SER A 125 -20.79 2.83 29.32
CA SER A 125 -20.83 3.00 27.88
C SER A 125 -19.53 3.60 27.32
N LEU A 126 -19.05 3.07 26.20
CA LEU A 126 -17.87 3.54 25.47
C LEU A 126 -18.21 3.70 23.99
N LEU A 127 -18.21 4.94 23.50
CA LEU A 127 -18.35 5.27 22.08
C LEU A 127 -17.01 5.71 21.50
N VAL A 128 -16.64 5.11 20.38
CA VAL A 128 -15.57 5.55 19.50
C VAL A 128 -16.21 5.92 18.16
N SER A 129 -16.12 7.17 17.72
CA SER A 129 -16.85 7.61 16.53
C SER A 129 -16.10 8.65 15.71
N ASN A 130 -16.24 8.62 14.38
CA ASN A 130 -15.64 9.64 13.49
C ASN A 130 -14.12 9.78 13.72
N VAL A 131 -13.43 8.64 13.86
CA VAL A 131 -11.97 8.62 13.95
C VAL A 131 -11.42 8.52 12.53
N ASN A 132 -10.61 9.48 12.10
CA ASN A 132 -9.85 9.42 10.86
C ASN A 132 -8.39 9.19 11.21
N ALA A 133 -7.86 8.02 10.88
CA ALA A 133 -6.57 7.59 11.34
C ALA A 133 -5.69 7.08 10.19
N HIS A 134 -4.47 7.58 10.14
CA HIS A 134 -3.47 7.26 9.13
C HIS A 134 -2.17 6.81 9.80
N ALA A 135 -1.78 5.55 9.63
CA ALA A 135 -0.49 5.04 10.08
C ALA A 135 0.54 5.10 8.96
N LEU A 136 1.72 5.66 9.27
CA LEU A 136 2.84 5.71 8.34
C LEU A 136 3.59 4.36 8.34
N SER A 137 3.75 3.68 9.47
CA SER A 137 4.41 2.37 9.56
C SER A 137 3.43 1.19 9.49
N TYR A 138 3.76 0.12 8.76
CA TYR A 138 2.96 -1.13 8.69
C TYR A 138 2.92 -1.87 10.04
N GLY A 139 1.82 -2.59 10.32
CA GLY A 139 1.65 -3.43 11.52
C GLY A 139 0.99 -2.75 12.73
N GLY A 140 0.37 -1.56 12.53
CA GLY A 140 -0.42 -0.91 13.58
C GLY A 140 -1.83 -1.49 13.71
N PHE A 141 -2.50 -1.23 14.83
CA PHE A 141 -3.92 -1.57 15.03
C PHE A 141 -4.74 -0.30 15.20
N GLY A 142 -5.87 -0.16 14.49
CA GLY A 142 -6.71 1.03 14.59
C GLY A 142 -7.18 1.25 16.03
N LEU A 143 -7.91 0.26 16.53
CA LEU A 143 -8.27 0.07 17.93
C LEU A 143 -7.54 -1.16 18.46
N TYR A 144 -6.97 -1.05 19.65
CA TYR A 144 -6.21 -2.14 20.25
C TYR A 144 -6.72 -2.49 21.63
N SER A 145 -7.18 -3.71 21.82
CA SER A 145 -7.52 -4.27 23.13
C SER A 145 -6.57 -5.40 23.48
N ILE A 146 -5.71 -5.16 24.46
CA ILE A 146 -4.77 -6.12 25.00
C ILE A 146 -5.23 -6.59 26.40
N GLY A 147 -5.08 -7.88 26.68
CA GLY A 147 -5.61 -8.48 27.90
C GLY A 147 -7.12 -8.71 27.79
N THR A 148 -7.83 -8.69 28.92
CA THR A 148 -9.27 -9.01 28.95
C THR A 148 -10.12 -7.76 28.76
N LEU A 149 -10.97 -7.75 27.74
CA LEU A 149 -12.07 -6.80 27.60
C LEU A 149 -13.38 -7.46 28.05
N LYS A 150 -13.97 -6.96 29.14
CA LYS A 150 -15.23 -7.50 29.67
C LYS A 150 -16.30 -6.42 29.73
N LEU A 151 -17.46 -6.70 29.15
CA LEU A 151 -18.66 -5.88 29.26
C LEU A 151 -19.69 -6.65 30.09
N PHE A 152 -20.18 -6.04 31.16
CA PHE A 152 -21.25 -6.63 31.98
C PHE A 152 -22.20 -5.59 32.58
N GLY A 153 -23.40 -6.02 32.98
CA GLY A 153 -24.38 -5.19 33.68
C GLY A 153 -25.00 -4.13 32.79
N GLY A 154 -25.38 -4.46 31.56
CA GLY A 154 -25.95 -3.50 30.60
C GLY A 154 -24.92 -2.55 30.00
N SER A 155 -23.66 -2.98 29.87
CA SER A 155 -22.59 -2.14 29.33
C SER A 155 -22.60 -2.11 27.80
N SER A 156 -22.09 -1.03 27.20
CA SER A 156 -21.98 -0.93 25.75
C SER A 156 -20.63 -0.42 25.25
N LEU A 157 -20.14 -1.00 24.16
CA LEU A 157 -18.98 -0.52 23.39
C LEU A 157 -19.35 -0.44 21.92
N TYR A 158 -19.28 0.76 21.35
CA TYR A 158 -19.53 1.03 19.94
C TYR A 158 -18.30 1.67 19.31
N ALA A 159 -17.85 1.13 18.17
CA ALA A 159 -16.96 1.83 17.26
C ALA A 159 -17.64 2.02 15.91
N ARG A 160 -17.84 3.28 15.51
CA ARG A 160 -18.62 3.59 14.31
C ARG A 160 -18.10 4.76 13.49
N TYR A 161 -18.30 4.71 12.17
CA TYR A 161 -17.86 5.78 11.26
C TYR A 161 -16.36 6.10 11.40
N CYS A 162 -15.55 5.12 11.78
CA CYS A 162 -14.10 5.26 11.83
C CYS A 162 -13.49 4.88 10.48
N SER A 163 -12.42 5.56 10.10
CA SER A 163 -11.66 5.38 8.86
C SER A 163 -10.20 5.13 9.20
N PHE A 164 -9.66 3.98 8.77
CA PHE A 164 -8.29 3.56 9.06
C PHE A 164 -7.50 3.29 7.77
N GLU A 165 -6.36 3.96 7.61
CA GLU A 165 -5.39 3.79 6.53
C GLU A 165 -4.02 3.39 7.10
N GLY A 166 -3.35 2.40 6.49
CA GLY A 166 -2.03 1.93 6.92
C GLY A 166 -2.02 1.02 8.17
N TYR A 167 -3.19 0.55 8.62
CA TYR A 167 -3.35 -0.35 9.77
C TYR A 167 -3.54 -1.81 9.34
N GLU A 168 -3.05 -2.75 10.13
CA GLU A 168 -3.19 -4.20 9.87
C GLU A 168 -4.57 -4.71 10.25
N HIS A 169 -5.09 -4.28 11.41
CA HIS A 169 -6.44 -4.62 11.86
C HIS A 169 -7.20 -3.36 12.27
N LEU A 170 -8.48 -3.28 11.93
CA LEU A 170 -9.36 -2.20 12.40
C LEU A 170 -9.54 -2.28 13.92
N PHE A 171 -9.90 -3.46 14.44
CA PHE A 171 -9.92 -3.72 15.88
C PHE A 171 -9.23 -5.05 16.20
N TYR A 172 -8.10 -4.96 16.90
CA TYR A 172 -7.46 -6.12 17.52
C TYR A 172 -8.00 -6.33 18.94
N VAL A 173 -8.47 -7.53 19.24
CA VAL A 173 -8.99 -7.92 20.54
C VAL A 173 -8.35 -9.21 21.05
N TYR A 174 -7.62 -9.11 22.15
CA TYR A 174 -6.94 -10.25 22.76
C TYR A 174 -7.92 -11.28 23.35
N ARG A 175 -8.81 -10.86 24.25
CA ARG A 175 -9.87 -11.68 24.87
C ARG A 175 -11.11 -10.82 25.11
N LEU A 176 -12.30 -11.34 24.77
CA LEU A 176 -13.56 -10.60 24.93
C LEU A 176 -14.66 -11.47 25.55
N SER A 177 -15.35 -10.89 26.53
CA SER A 177 -16.55 -11.44 27.16
C SER A 177 -17.62 -10.35 27.23
N VAL A 178 -18.75 -10.60 26.56
CA VAL A 178 -19.93 -9.72 26.55
C VAL A 178 -21.05 -10.46 27.25
N CYS A 179 -21.38 -10.07 28.48
CA CYS A 179 -22.39 -10.75 29.28
C CYS A 179 -23.34 -9.78 29.97
N ASP A 180 -24.41 -10.33 30.53
CA ASP A 180 -25.43 -9.62 31.31
C ASP A 180 -25.95 -8.36 30.60
N HIS A 181 -26.74 -8.57 29.54
CA HIS A 181 -27.45 -7.54 28.78
C HIS A 181 -26.53 -6.50 28.10
N SER A 182 -25.30 -6.89 27.74
CA SER A 182 -24.28 -5.96 27.22
C SER A 182 -24.15 -6.00 25.69
N VAL A 183 -23.55 -4.96 25.11
CA VAL A 183 -23.41 -4.80 23.65
C VAL A 183 -21.99 -4.45 23.23
N PHE A 184 -21.43 -5.20 22.28
CA PHE A 184 -20.23 -4.85 21.55
C PHE A 184 -20.55 -4.64 20.07
N SER A 185 -20.12 -3.54 19.46
CA SER A 185 -20.55 -3.22 18.10
C SER A 185 -19.51 -2.47 17.25
N LEU A 186 -19.24 -2.99 16.06
CA LEU A 186 -18.50 -2.35 14.97
C LEU A 186 -19.47 -1.97 13.85
N LEU A 187 -19.74 -0.68 13.65
CA LEU A 187 -20.77 -0.20 12.72
C LEU A 187 -20.23 0.78 11.67
N ASN A 188 -20.46 0.51 10.38
CA ASN A 188 -20.21 1.48 9.30
C ASN A 188 -18.79 2.08 9.31
N ASN A 189 -17.79 1.27 9.64
CA ASN A 189 -16.40 1.69 9.59
C ASN A 189 -15.79 1.41 8.22
N THR A 190 -14.74 2.15 7.87
CA THR A 190 -14.00 2.01 6.62
C THR A 190 -12.55 1.65 6.91
N MET A 191 -12.03 0.63 6.22
CA MET A 191 -10.63 0.24 6.24
C MET A 191 -10.08 0.28 4.82
N PHE A 192 -9.14 1.17 4.52
CA PHE A 192 -8.65 1.34 3.14
C PHE A 192 -7.95 0.09 2.61
N SER A 193 -7.07 -0.48 3.42
CA SER A 193 -6.40 -1.76 3.17
C SER A 193 -5.95 -2.36 4.50
N GLY A 194 -5.99 -3.69 4.64
CA GLY A 194 -5.41 -4.38 5.80
C GLY A 194 -5.67 -5.89 5.81
N GLU A 195 -5.44 -6.53 6.95
CA GLU A 195 -5.68 -7.96 7.13
C GLU A 195 -7.11 -8.24 7.59
N SER A 196 -7.62 -7.51 8.60
CA SER A 196 -9.00 -7.75 9.07
C SER A 196 -9.74 -6.61 9.76
N LEU A 197 -11.08 -6.71 9.75
CA LEU A 197 -11.95 -5.77 10.46
C LEU A 197 -11.96 -6.06 11.97
N LEU A 198 -12.11 -7.33 12.35
CA LEU A 198 -12.03 -7.78 13.72
C LEU A 198 -11.01 -8.92 13.82
N TYR A 199 -9.91 -8.66 14.53
CA TYR A 199 -8.94 -9.68 14.88
C TYR A 199 -9.18 -10.17 16.30
N GLN A 200 -9.40 -11.47 16.44
CA GLN A 200 -9.59 -12.18 17.69
C GLN A 200 -8.40 -13.09 17.94
N TYR A 201 -7.73 -12.89 19.06
CA TYR A 201 -6.60 -13.73 19.44
C TYR A 201 -7.02 -14.93 20.30
N ARG A 202 -7.79 -14.73 21.38
CA ARG A 202 -8.04 -15.77 22.38
C ARG A 202 -9.36 -15.64 23.15
N GLY A 203 -10.27 -16.58 22.92
CA GLY A 203 -11.45 -16.85 23.76
C GLY A 203 -12.50 -15.75 23.68
N PHE A 204 -13.68 -16.12 23.18
CA PHE A 204 -14.79 -15.20 22.95
C PHE A 204 -16.09 -15.75 23.53
N SER A 205 -16.81 -14.96 24.31
CA SER A 205 -18.15 -15.34 24.77
C SER A 205 -19.15 -14.19 24.69
N VAL A 206 -20.37 -14.52 24.25
CA VAL A 206 -21.55 -13.67 24.31
C VAL A 206 -22.63 -14.43 25.07
N SER A 207 -23.02 -13.95 26.25
CA SER A 207 -23.92 -14.67 27.16
C SER A 207 -24.95 -13.74 27.81
N ASP A 208 -25.95 -14.33 28.47
CA ASP A 208 -27.00 -13.63 29.24
C ASP A 208 -27.64 -12.44 28.48
N HIS A 209 -28.36 -12.74 27.38
CA HIS A 209 -29.09 -11.74 26.59
C HIS A 209 -28.19 -10.63 26.02
N SER A 210 -26.94 -10.93 25.68
CA SER A 210 -25.98 -9.96 25.16
C SER A 210 -25.83 -10.02 23.65
N VAL A 211 -25.27 -8.96 23.06
CA VAL A 211 -25.17 -8.82 21.60
C VAL A 211 -23.76 -8.44 21.17
N LEU A 212 -23.24 -9.13 20.16
CA LEU A 212 -22.10 -8.66 19.39
C LEU A 212 -22.50 -8.40 17.93
N ARG A 213 -22.10 -7.25 17.39
CA ARG A 213 -22.40 -6.86 16.01
C ARG A 213 -21.16 -6.39 15.24
N VAL A 214 -20.99 -6.86 14.02
CA VAL A 214 -20.07 -6.32 13.01
C VAL A 214 -20.90 -6.05 11.76
N VAL A 215 -21.33 -4.80 11.57
CA VAL A 215 -22.35 -4.45 10.58
C VAL A 215 -21.97 -3.26 9.71
N GLY A 216 -22.15 -3.36 8.40
CA GLY A 216 -22.00 -2.25 7.47
C GLY A 216 -20.57 -1.77 7.23
N ASN A 217 -19.57 -2.53 7.68
CA ASN A 217 -18.16 -2.13 7.56
C ASN A 217 -17.66 -2.41 6.14
N ARG A 218 -16.77 -1.56 5.62
CA ARG A 218 -16.24 -1.68 4.25
C ARG A 218 -14.73 -1.62 4.23
N GLY A 219 -14.08 -2.39 3.36
CA GLY A 219 -12.64 -2.27 3.14
C GLY A 219 -12.03 -3.32 2.24
N ILE A 220 -10.79 -3.07 1.81
CA ILE A 220 -9.99 -4.07 1.08
C ILE A 220 -9.18 -4.84 2.13
N VAL A 221 -9.77 -5.89 2.69
CA VAL A 221 -9.14 -6.70 3.75
C VAL A 221 -8.99 -8.15 3.33
N ALA A 222 -8.00 -8.86 3.86
CA ALA A 222 -7.86 -10.30 3.63
C ALA A 222 -9.08 -11.07 4.18
N CYS A 223 -9.58 -10.70 5.36
CA CYS A 223 -10.85 -11.20 5.88
C CYS A 223 -11.63 -10.23 6.78
N ALA A 224 -12.95 -10.37 6.93
CA ALA A 224 -13.70 -9.57 7.90
C ALA A 224 -13.36 -9.98 9.35
N ILE A 225 -13.47 -11.28 9.64
CA ILE A 225 -13.27 -11.86 10.96
C ILE A 225 -12.06 -12.78 10.93
N TYR A 226 -11.01 -12.40 11.67
CA TYR A 226 -9.84 -13.22 11.88
C TYR A 226 -9.92 -13.85 13.28
N SER A 227 -10.18 -15.15 13.36
CA SER A 227 -10.34 -15.85 14.65
C SER A 227 -9.49 -17.09 14.70
N LEU A 228 -8.68 -17.24 15.74
CA LEU A 228 -7.84 -18.44 15.98
C LEU A 228 -8.45 -19.40 17.01
N ASN A 229 -9.51 -18.98 17.71
CA ASN A 229 -10.13 -19.74 18.80
C ASN A 229 -11.66 -19.73 18.70
N PRO A 230 -12.34 -20.73 19.31
CA PRO A 230 -13.79 -20.82 19.29
C PRO A 230 -14.50 -19.66 20.01
N TRP A 231 -15.72 -19.38 19.55
CA TRP A 231 -16.67 -18.41 20.10
C TRP A 231 -17.84 -19.17 20.73
N THR A 232 -18.29 -18.72 21.90
CA THR A 232 -19.47 -19.28 22.58
C THR A 232 -20.58 -18.24 22.60
N VAL A 233 -21.77 -18.62 22.13
CA VAL A 233 -22.97 -17.78 22.13
C VAL A 233 -24.08 -18.54 22.84
N GLU A 234 -24.51 -18.03 24.00
CA GLU A 234 -25.44 -18.76 24.88
C GLU A 234 -26.43 -17.83 25.59
N GLN A 235 -27.48 -18.42 26.17
CA GLN A 235 -28.46 -17.76 27.04
C GLN A 235 -29.15 -16.58 26.35
N SER A 236 -29.77 -16.86 25.19
CA SER A 236 -30.55 -15.90 24.40
C SER A 236 -29.72 -14.73 23.88
N SER A 237 -28.47 -14.99 23.52
CA SER A 237 -27.54 -13.99 22.99
C SER A 237 -27.55 -13.95 21.45
N TRP A 238 -26.98 -12.88 20.88
CA TRP A 238 -27.00 -12.68 19.43
C TRP A 238 -25.63 -12.28 18.88
N LEU A 239 -25.24 -12.99 17.82
CA LEU A 239 -24.08 -12.68 16.99
C LEU A 239 -24.51 -12.19 15.62
N ASP A 240 -24.17 -10.93 15.30
CA ASP A 240 -24.72 -10.21 14.16
C ASP A 240 -23.64 -9.78 13.15
N TRP A 241 -23.57 -10.47 12.00
CA TRP A 241 -22.67 -10.13 10.91
C TRP A 241 -23.45 -9.77 9.64
N ARG A 242 -23.61 -8.47 9.41
CA ARG A 242 -24.46 -7.99 8.31
C ARG A 242 -23.85 -6.90 7.47
N ASP A 243 -24.19 -6.90 6.18
CA ASP A 243 -23.91 -5.78 5.26
C ASP A 243 -22.43 -5.35 5.17
N ASN A 244 -21.49 -6.24 5.52
CA ASN A 244 -20.06 -5.95 5.42
C ASN A 244 -19.59 -6.15 3.97
N ASP A 245 -18.72 -5.27 3.50
CA ASP A 245 -18.13 -5.33 2.15
C ASP A 245 -16.61 -5.42 2.25
N VAL A 246 -16.06 -6.61 2.02
CA VAL A 246 -14.61 -6.88 2.11
C VAL A 246 -13.93 -6.99 0.74
N GLY A 247 -14.60 -6.56 -0.33
CA GLY A 247 -14.07 -6.62 -1.69
C GLY A 247 -13.75 -8.06 -2.11
N VAL A 248 -12.49 -8.32 -2.48
CA VAL A 248 -12.01 -9.66 -2.89
C VAL A 248 -11.61 -10.55 -1.72
N GLY A 249 -11.67 -10.04 -0.49
CA GLY A 249 -11.34 -10.78 0.73
C GLY A 249 -12.38 -11.82 1.13
N ALA A 250 -12.10 -12.51 2.24
CA ALA A 250 -13.00 -13.50 2.81
C ALA A 250 -13.89 -12.92 3.92
N MET A 251 -15.06 -13.50 4.20
CA MET A 251 -15.76 -13.15 5.44
C MET A 251 -14.98 -13.63 6.68
N PHE A 252 -14.44 -14.85 6.63
CA PHE A 252 -13.68 -15.46 7.71
C PHE A 252 -12.25 -15.77 7.26
N TYR A 253 -11.27 -15.67 8.16
CA TYR A 253 -9.92 -16.19 7.88
C TYR A 253 -9.99 -17.69 7.60
N GLU A 254 -9.24 -18.17 6.60
CA GLU A 254 -9.28 -19.56 6.10
C GLU A 254 -9.18 -20.56 7.27
N SER A 255 -10.34 -21.08 7.65
CA SER A 255 -10.47 -21.87 8.88
C SER A 255 -10.54 -23.33 8.50
N GLU A 256 -9.47 -24.06 8.83
CA GLU A 256 -9.44 -25.53 8.76
C GLU A 256 -10.29 -26.18 9.88
N SER A 257 -10.94 -25.38 10.75
CA SER A 257 -11.73 -25.86 11.89
C SER A 257 -13.02 -25.06 12.12
N THR A 258 -14.06 -25.73 12.63
CA THR A 258 -15.32 -25.10 13.06
C THR A 258 -15.08 -24.30 14.34
N PHE A 259 -15.71 -23.13 14.51
CA PHE A 259 -15.37 -22.25 15.64
C PHE A 259 -16.54 -21.61 16.40
N VAL A 260 -17.82 -21.75 16.00
CA VAL A 260 -18.94 -21.18 16.76
C VAL A 260 -19.70 -22.26 17.53
N SER A 261 -19.80 -22.12 18.86
CA SER A 261 -20.65 -22.93 19.73
C SER A 261 -21.90 -22.14 20.12
N ILE A 262 -23.08 -22.68 19.84
CA ILE A 262 -24.37 -22.01 20.03
C ILE A 262 -25.36 -22.87 20.82
N ASP A 263 -26.02 -22.28 21.81
CA ASP A 263 -27.07 -22.95 22.59
C ASP A 263 -28.43 -22.94 21.88
N SER A 264 -29.42 -23.60 22.47
CA SER A 264 -30.76 -23.73 21.90
C SER A 264 -31.59 -22.43 21.86
N SER A 265 -31.09 -21.33 22.44
CA SER A 265 -31.84 -20.09 22.60
C SER A 265 -31.21 -18.88 21.89
N SER A 266 -29.96 -19.02 21.43
CA SER A 266 -29.18 -17.94 20.83
C SER A 266 -29.26 -17.93 19.30
N VAL A 267 -28.85 -16.80 18.73
CA VAL A 267 -28.96 -16.53 17.29
C VAL A 267 -27.61 -16.13 16.70
N VAL A 268 -27.31 -16.62 15.50
CA VAL A 268 -26.22 -16.15 14.64
C VAL A 268 -26.83 -15.68 13.32
N THR A 269 -26.48 -14.47 12.87
CA THR A 269 -26.92 -13.91 11.59
C THR A 269 -25.73 -13.61 10.68
N LEU A 270 -25.79 -14.08 9.43
CA LEU A 270 -24.82 -13.81 8.38
C LEU A 270 -25.56 -13.40 7.09
N THR A 271 -25.80 -12.11 6.90
CA THR A 271 -26.61 -11.62 5.76
C THR A 271 -26.03 -10.39 5.07
N GLY A 272 -26.38 -10.18 3.79
CA GLY A 272 -26.08 -8.93 3.07
C GLY A 272 -24.60 -8.63 2.78
N CYS A 273 -23.68 -9.53 3.16
CA CYS A 273 -22.25 -9.29 3.05
C CYS A 273 -21.73 -9.50 1.61
N LYS A 274 -20.75 -8.70 1.19
CA LYS A 274 -20.06 -8.79 -0.11
C LYS A 274 -18.60 -9.19 0.10
N MET A 275 -18.16 -10.23 -0.60
CA MET A 275 -16.87 -10.87 -0.37
C MET A 275 -16.39 -11.63 -1.63
N GLY A 276 -15.09 -11.90 -1.72
CA GLY A 276 -14.52 -12.80 -2.72
C GLY A 276 -14.76 -14.27 -2.36
N SER A 277 -14.72 -14.60 -1.07
CA SER A 277 -15.01 -15.94 -0.55
C SER A 277 -15.63 -15.86 0.85
N THR A 278 -16.25 -16.95 1.31
CA THR A 278 -16.68 -17.05 2.72
C THR A 278 -15.50 -17.31 3.65
N GLY A 279 -14.44 -17.96 3.16
CA GLY A 279 -13.30 -18.42 3.96
C GLY A 279 -13.55 -19.68 4.80
N LEU A 280 -14.71 -20.32 4.60
CA LEU A 280 -15.10 -21.54 5.30
C LEU A 280 -14.72 -22.78 4.47
N LEU A 281 -13.74 -23.54 4.94
CA LEU A 281 -13.41 -24.87 4.39
C LEU A 281 -14.24 -25.99 5.05
N VAL A 282 -14.75 -25.73 6.24
CA VAL A 282 -15.61 -26.60 7.05
C VAL A 282 -16.79 -25.78 7.61
N SER A 283 -17.77 -26.44 8.24
CA SER A 283 -18.93 -25.76 8.85
C SER A 283 -18.50 -24.64 9.80
N LEU A 284 -19.29 -23.56 9.87
CA LEU A 284 -19.08 -22.48 10.84
C LEU A 284 -19.31 -22.99 12.29
N LEU A 285 -20.28 -23.88 12.46
CA LEU A 285 -20.76 -24.33 13.77
C LEU A 285 -19.91 -25.50 14.29
N LEU A 286 -19.28 -25.30 15.44
CA LEU A 286 -18.53 -26.32 16.17
C LEU A 286 -19.43 -27.21 17.01
N GLN A 287 -20.39 -26.61 17.73
CA GLN A 287 -21.37 -27.30 18.55
C GLN A 287 -22.68 -26.53 18.52
N ALA A 288 -23.77 -27.20 18.21
CA ALA A 288 -25.09 -26.57 18.14
C ALA A 288 -26.11 -27.42 18.89
N GLU A 289 -26.76 -26.86 19.90
CA GLU A 289 -27.82 -27.53 20.65
C GLU A 289 -29.14 -27.53 19.90
N VAL A 290 -29.98 -28.55 20.07
CA VAL A 290 -31.30 -28.63 19.42
C VAL A 290 -32.13 -27.39 19.73
N GLY A 291 -32.44 -26.60 18.72
CA GLY A 291 -33.21 -25.35 18.84
C GLY A 291 -32.43 -24.07 18.49
N TYR A 292 -31.11 -24.15 18.27
CA TYR A 292 -30.28 -23.01 17.84
C TYR A 292 -30.82 -22.34 16.57
N ARG A 293 -30.55 -21.04 16.41
CA ARG A 293 -30.97 -20.28 15.21
C ARG A 293 -29.76 -19.76 14.46
N PHE A 294 -29.51 -20.31 13.28
CA PHE A 294 -28.55 -19.76 12.33
C PHE A 294 -29.30 -19.24 11.09
N VAL A 295 -29.25 -17.92 10.88
CA VAL A 295 -29.90 -17.24 9.75
C VAL A 295 -28.82 -16.76 8.79
N ALA A 296 -28.87 -17.20 7.53
CA ALA A 296 -27.91 -16.79 6.52
C ALA A 296 -28.55 -16.57 5.15
N GLY A 297 -28.08 -15.61 4.37
CA GLY A 297 -28.63 -15.36 3.03
C GLY A 297 -28.26 -13.99 2.48
N CYS A 298 -28.47 -13.78 1.18
CA CYS A 298 -28.13 -12.53 0.49
C CYS A 298 -26.65 -12.18 0.55
N LEU A 299 -25.81 -13.20 0.50
CA LEU A 299 -24.37 -13.05 0.44
C LEU A 299 -23.97 -12.85 -1.01
N THR A 300 -23.17 -11.83 -1.31
CA THR A 300 -22.55 -11.68 -2.63
C THR A 300 -21.15 -12.25 -2.57
N VAL A 301 -20.96 -13.46 -3.10
CA VAL A 301 -19.67 -14.18 -3.10
C VAL A 301 -19.12 -14.23 -4.53
N ALA A 302 -17.92 -13.71 -4.74
CA ALA A 302 -17.27 -13.62 -6.06
C ALA A 302 -18.17 -12.97 -7.13
N GLY A 303 -19.01 -12.00 -6.74
CA GLY A 303 -19.94 -11.29 -7.62
C GLY A 303 -21.31 -11.97 -7.81
N SER A 304 -21.51 -13.18 -7.27
CA SER A 304 -22.78 -13.92 -7.34
C SER A 304 -23.58 -13.78 -6.04
N VAL A 305 -24.87 -13.48 -6.13
CA VAL A 305 -25.75 -13.39 -4.96
C VAL A 305 -26.30 -14.78 -4.61
N LEU A 306 -26.02 -15.25 -3.40
CA LEU A 306 -26.47 -16.53 -2.86
C LEU A 306 -27.79 -16.35 -2.13
N THR A 307 -28.82 -17.09 -2.56
CA THR A 307 -30.20 -16.94 -2.05
C THR A 307 -30.83 -18.26 -1.63
N THR A 308 -30.21 -19.40 -1.93
CA THR A 308 -30.73 -20.74 -1.60
C THR A 308 -29.80 -21.49 -0.64
N ALA A 309 -30.34 -22.47 0.09
CA ALA A 309 -29.55 -23.32 0.99
C ALA A 309 -28.42 -24.06 0.25
N ALA A 310 -28.70 -24.62 -0.93
CA ALA A 310 -27.72 -25.35 -1.72
C ALA A 310 -26.55 -24.47 -2.20
N GLU A 311 -26.83 -23.22 -2.55
CA GLU A 311 -25.79 -22.23 -2.91
C GLU A 311 -24.93 -21.86 -1.70
N LEU A 312 -25.54 -21.66 -0.53
CA LEU A 312 -24.82 -21.39 0.71
C LEU A 312 -23.91 -22.56 1.11
N GLU A 313 -24.41 -23.80 1.01
CA GLU A 313 -23.66 -25.02 1.29
C GLU A 313 -22.45 -25.19 0.38
N LEU A 314 -22.58 -24.85 -0.92
CA LEU A 314 -21.46 -24.87 -1.88
C LEU A 314 -20.30 -23.96 -1.46
N HIS A 315 -20.61 -22.90 -0.70
CA HIS A 315 -19.65 -21.94 -0.17
C HIS A 315 -19.35 -22.18 1.33
N GLY A 316 -19.56 -23.39 1.84
CA GLY A 316 -19.17 -23.79 3.21
C GLY A 316 -20.10 -23.25 4.30
N VAL A 317 -21.18 -22.56 3.95
CA VAL A 317 -22.21 -22.10 4.90
C VAL A 317 -23.27 -23.19 5.03
N THR A 318 -22.99 -24.17 5.89
CA THR A 318 -23.89 -25.31 6.19
C THR A 318 -24.68 -25.08 7.48
N ASP A 319 -25.62 -25.99 7.77
CA ASP A 319 -26.37 -26.00 9.04
C ASP A 319 -27.20 -24.72 9.27
N VAL A 320 -27.62 -24.07 8.18
CA VAL A 320 -28.48 -22.89 8.21
C VAL A 320 -29.90 -23.32 8.56
N MET A 321 -30.47 -22.78 9.63
CA MET A 321 -31.87 -23.03 10.01
C MET A 321 -32.83 -22.24 9.12
N LEU A 322 -32.50 -20.99 8.83
CA LEU A 322 -33.36 -20.08 8.06
C LEU A 322 -32.54 -19.39 6.98
N VAL A 323 -32.91 -19.61 5.72
CA VAL A 323 -32.31 -18.89 4.59
C VAL A 323 -33.00 -17.55 4.42
N ALA A 324 -32.26 -16.45 4.60
CA ALA A 324 -32.81 -15.11 4.46
C ALA A 324 -33.01 -14.73 2.99
N ALA A 325 -34.21 -14.28 2.64
CA ALA A 325 -34.53 -13.74 1.32
C ALA A 325 -34.16 -12.25 1.22
N CYS A 326 -33.73 -11.81 0.03
CA CYS A 326 -33.18 -10.46 -0.11
C CYS A 326 -34.28 -9.41 -0.11
N GLY A 327 -34.18 -8.47 0.83
CA GLY A 327 -35.20 -7.44 1.04
C GLY A 327 -36.36 -7.90 1.93
N GLU A 328 -36.35 -9.13 2.44
CA GLU A 328 -37.27 -9.55 3.49
C GLU A 328 -36.58 -9.49 4.85
N CYS A 329 -37.32 -9.02 5.86
CA CYS A 329 -36.81 -8.89 7.21
C CYS A 329 -37.57 -9.81 8.15
N THR A 330 -36.83 -10.45 9.05
CA THR A 330 -37.39 -11.37 10.02
C THR A 330 -36.96 -10.97 11.42
N LYS A 331 -37.80 -11.32 12.40
CA LYS A 331 -37.49 -11.05 13.81
C LYS A 331 -36.15 -11.64 14.25
N ASP A 332 -35.79 -12.82 13.73
CA ASP A 332 -34.55 -13.52 14.08
C ASP A 332 -33.36 -13.12 13.18
N GLY A 333 -33.60 -12.46 12.04
CA GLY A 333 -32.55 -12.03 11.11
C GLY A 333 -32.07 -10.59 11.32
N ASP A 334 -33.00 -9.70 11.70
CA ASP A 334 -32.79 -8.25 11.65
C ASP A 334 -32.86 -7.57 13.02
N CYS A 335 -33.44 -8.26 14.00
CA CYS A 335 -33.73 -7.73 15.33
C CYS A 335 -33.13 -8.61 16.43
N PHE A 336 -32.87 -8.02 17.58
CA PHE A 336 -32.60 -8.80 18.78
C PHE A 336 -33.92 -9.37 19.32
N ALA A 337 -34.20 -10.62 18.95
CA ALA A 337 -35.48 -11.28 19.18
C ALA A 337 -35.98 -11.23 20.64
N PRO A 338 -35.15 -11.39 21.69
CA PRO A 338 -35.60 -11.35 23.08
C PRO A 338 -36.23 -10.02 23.51
N LEU A 339 -35.82 -8.90 22.88
CA LEU A 339 -36.31 -7.56 23.20
C LEU A 339 -37.11 -6.94 22.05
N THR A 340 -37.62 -7.76 21.13
CA THR A 340 -38.44 -7.29 20.00
C THR A 340 -39.88 -7.78 20.14
N THR A 341 -40.86 -6.88 20.12
CA THR A 341 -42.30 -7.20 20.20
C THR A 341 -42.88 -7.52 18.84
N ALA A 342 -42.51 -6.75 17.81
CA ALA A 342 -42.98 -6.91 16.44
C ALA A 342 -41.93 -6.44 15.43
N VAL A 343 -42.08 -6.85 14.17
CA VAL A 343 -41.32 -6.32 13.04
C VAL A 343 -42.34 -5.77 12.04
N ILE A 344 -42.25 -4.46 11.75
CA ILE A 344 -43.16 -3.76 10.84
C ILE A 344 -42.31 -2.99 9.84
N ASP A 345 -42.51 -3.21 8.54
CA ASP A 345 -41.73 -2.57 7.47
C ASP A 345 -40.21 -2.65 7.68
N CYS A 346 -39.69 -3.84 8.04
CA CYS A 346 -38.26 -4.06 8.36
C CYS A 346 -37.73 -3.25 9.54
N LYS A 347 -38.61 -2.72 10.40
CA LYS A 347 -38.24 -2.03 11.63
C LYS A 347 -38.64 -2.86 12.83
N CYS A 348 -37.72 -2.96 13.79
CA CYS A 348 -37.93 -3.66 15.04
C CYS A 348 -38.68 -2.76 16.01
N GLU A 349 -39.84 -3.19 16.48
CA GLU A 349 -40.51 -2.57 17.63
C GLU A 349 -39.96 -3.18 18.92
N CYS A 350 -39.39 -2.33 19.77
CA CYS A 350 -38.67 -2.80 20.96
C CYS A 350 -39.59 -2.98 22.16
N ALA A 351 -39.38 -4.08 22.88
CA ALA A 351 -39.92 -4.28 24.22
C ALA A 351 -39.24 -3.33 25.23
N ALA A 352 -39.78 -3.25 26.44
CA ALA A 352 -39.15 -2.51 27.53
C ALA A 352 -37.71 -3.00 27.76
N GLY A 353 -36.75 -2.07 27.77
CA GLY A 353 -35.32 -2.37 27.88
C GLY A 353 -34.60 -2.59 26.54
N GLY A 354 -35.31 -2.67 25.42
CA GLY A 354 -34.71 -2.70 24.09
C GLY A 354 -34.35 -1.31 23.59
N HIS A 355 -33.19 -1.18 22.93
CA HIS A 355 -32.63 0.08 22.47
C HIS A 355 -32.24 0.06 20.99
N GLY A 356 -32.37 1.21 20.32
CA GLY A 356 -31.93 1.39 18.93
C GLY A 356 -32.87 0.79 17.89
N ASP A 357 -32.37 0.71 16.66
CA ASP A 357 -33.08 0.23 15.46
C ASP A 357 -33.30 -1.30 15.45
N VAL A 358 -32.48 -2.04 16.19
CA VAL A 358 -32.55 -3.50 16.29
C VAL A 358 -32.83 -4.02 17.70
N CYS A 359 -33.28 -3.16 18.61
CA CYS A 359 -33.70 -3.52 19.98
C CYS A 359 -32.64 -4.20 20.85
N VAL A 360 -31.39 -3.76 20.77
CA VAL A 360 -30.28 -4.29 21.61
C VAL A 360 -30.53 -4.03 23.12
N PRO A 361 -29.92 -4.83 24.01
CA PRO A 361 -30.17 -4.79 25.47
C PRO A 361 -29.50 -3.63 26.23
N ALA A 362 -28.57 -2.92 25.59
CA ALA A 362 -27.91 -1.75 26.19
C ALA A 362 -28.06 -0.52 25.29
N PRO A 363 -28.16 0.70 25.86
CA PRO A 363 -28.26 1.93 25.09
C PRO A 363 -27.07 2.12 24.14
N VAL A 364 -27.36 2.62 22.94
CA VAL A 364 -26.35 3.23 22.08
C VAL A 364 -25.89 4.52 22.79
N PRO A 365 -24.61 4.64 23.17
CA PRO A 365 -24.13 5.84 23.83
C PRO A 365 -24.38 7.06 22.94
N ALA A 366 -25.07 8.06 23.46
CA ALA A 366 -25.34 9.30 22.74
C ALA A 366 -24.02 10.06 22.55
N GLY A 367 -23.44 9.97 21.36
CA GLY A 367 -22.45 10.96 20.91
C GLY A 367 -23.09 12.35 20.86
N PRO A 368 -22.30 13.44 20.85
CA PRO A 368 -22.85 14.74 20.49
C PRO A 368 -23.67 14.60 19.19
N PRO A 369 -24.79 15.34 19.05
CA PRO A 369 -25.57 15.30 17.82
C PRO A 369 -24.61 15.52 16.65
N PRO A 370 -24.83 14.86 15.49
CA PRO A 370 -24.11 15.23 14.29
C PRO A 370 -24.17 16.76 14.19
N PRO A 371 -23.05 17.46 13.97
CA PRO A 371 -23.15 18.90 13.75
C PRO A 371 -24.24 19.11 12.71
N PRO A 372 -25.20 20.04 12.94
CA PRO A 372 -26.10 20.43 11.86
C PRO A 372 -25.19 20.73 10.67
N PRO A 373 -25.54 20.32 9.43
CA PRO A 373 -24.68 20.49 8.29
C PRO A 373 -24.25 21.96 8.30
N LEU A 374 -23.00 22.19 8.73
CA LEU A 374 -22.43 23.51 8.70
C LEU A 374 -22.29 23.72 7.21
N SER A 375 -23.19 24.52 6.68
CA SER A 375 -23.03 25.27 5.45
C SER A 375 -21.87 26.26 5.61
N LEU A 376 -20.72 25.78 6.07
CA LEU A 376 -19.48 26.25 5.51
C LEU A 376 -19.44 25.64 4.10
N PRO A 377 -19.11 26.43 3.07
CA PRO A 377 -18.89 25.84 1.76
C PRO A 377 -17.91 24.68 1.95
N PRO A 378 -18.04 23.57 1.20
CA PRO A 378 -16.93 22.63 1.09
C PRO A 378 -15.65 23.46 0.87
N PRO A 379 -14.47 23.08 1.41
CA PRO A 379 -13.25 23.63 0.83
C PRO A 379 -13.44 23.40 -0.66
N LEU A 380 -13.48 24.48 -1.45
CA LEU A 380 -13.83 24.40 -2.86
C LEU A 380 -12.91 23.34 -3.44
N LEU A 381 -13.40 22.11 -3.58
CA LEU A 381 -12.85 21.15 -4.50
C LEU A 381 -13.06 21.90 -5.80
N PRO A 382 -11.97 22.32 -6.48
CA PRO A 382 -12.13 22.89 -7.80
C PRO A 382 -12.99 21.87 -8.58
N PRO A 383 -14.05 22.36 -9.26
CA PRO A 383 -14.99 21.48 -9.94
C PRO A 383 -14.20 20.51 -10.81
N LEU A 384 -14.55 19.22 -10.74
CA LEU A 384 -13.97 18.25 -11.67
C LEU A 384 -14.25 18.76 -13.09
N PRO A 385 -13.22 18.82 -13.95
CA PRO A 385 -13.37 19.36 -15.29
C PRO A 385 -14.40 18.51 -16.07
N PRO A 386 -15.17 19.14 -16.97
CA PRO A 386 -15.84 18.42 -18.04
C PRO A 386 -14.87 17.47 -18.76
N ILE A 387 -15.36 16.35 -19.27
CA ILE A 387 -14.56 15.39 -20.04
C ILE A 387 -13.80 16.14 -21.14
N GLY A 388 -12.46 16.10 -21.10
CA GLY A 388 -11.57 16.77 -22.07
C GLY A 388 -10.95 18.10 -21.61
N GLU A 389 -11.32 18.66 -20.46
CA GLU A 389 -10.71 19.89 -19.93
C GLU A 389 -9.60 19.59 -18.90
N CYS A 390 -8.66 20.52 -18.75
CA CYS A 390 -7.55 20.43 -17.79
C CYS A 390 -7.75 21.42 -16.65
N ILE A 391 -7.56 20.94 -15.42
CA ILE A 391 -7.44 21.79 -14.23
C ILE A 391 -6.15 22.60 -14.40
N SER A 392 -6.25 23.92 -14.48
CA SER A 392 -5.11 24.78 -14.77
C SER A 392 -4.93 25.93 -13.79
N ASP A 393 -3.68 26.38 -13.65
CA ASP A 393 -3.28 27.64 -12.99
C ASP A 393 -3.81 27.83 -11.56
N MET A 394 -3.81 26.76 -10.76
CA MET A 394 -4.25 26.75 -9.37
C MET A 394 -3.16 26.28 -8.40
N VAL A 395 -3.23 26.76 -7.15
CA VAL A 395 -2.42 26.27 -6.03
C VAL A 395 -3.33 25.40 -5.16
N TYR A 396 -2.98 24.13 -5.01
CA TYR A 396 -3.76 23.20 -4.18
C TYR A 396 -3.36 23.31 -2.71
N PRO A 397 -4.35 23.24 -1.79
CA PRO A 397 -4.07 23.22 -0.35
C PRO A 397 -3.37 21.91 0.05
N GLU A 398 -2.65 21.92 1.18
CA GLU A 398 -2.00 20.74 1.78
C GLU A 398 -3.03 19.67 2.21
N VAL A 399 -3.48 18.85 1.26
CA VAL A 399 -4.51 17.83 1.47
C VAL A 399 -4.09 16.53 0.80
N ALA A 400 -4.32 15.40 1.48
CA ALA A 400 -4.29 14.08 0.85
C ALA A 400 -5.63 13.86 0.13
N GLN A 401 -5.59 13.67 -1.19
CA GLN A 401 -6.78 13.47 -1.99
C GLN A 401 -6.61 12.31 -2.96
N ALA A 402 -7.67 11.52 -3.11
CA ALA A 402 -7.75 10.46 -4.09
C ALA A 402 -8.66 10.89 -5.25
N VAL A 403 -8.18 10.72 -6.48
CA VAL A 403 -8.87 11.11 -7.73
C VAL A 403 -8.92 9.93 -8.70
N GLY A 404 -9.76 10.02 -9.73
CA GLY A 404 -9.88 8.98 -10.76
C GLY A 404 -11.16 8.12 -10.67
N GLY A 405 -11.88 8.15 -9.54
CA GLY A 405 -13.12 7.38 -9.38
C GLY A 405 -14.19 7.72 -10.41
N GLY A 406 -14.56 6.74 -11.24
CA GLY A 406 -15.55 6.86 -12.32
C GLY A 406 -15.12 7.71 -13.51
N LEU A 407 -13.83 8.08 -13.61
CA LEU A 407 -13.32 8.96 -14.67
C LEU A 407 -12.59 8.17 -15.76
N SER A 408 -12.79 8.59 -17.01
CA SER A 408 -11.96 8.21 -18.17
C SER A 408 -10.94 9.29 -18.56
N TRP A 409 -10.95 10.44 -17.88
CA TRP A 409 -10.08 11.56 -18.18
C TRP A 409 -9.69 12.32 -16.92
N LEU A 410 -8.40 12.63 -16.77
CA LEU A 410 -7.86 13.47 -15.70
C LEU A 410 -6.72 14.31 -16.27
N CYS A 411 -6.79 15.63 -16.15
CA CYS A 411 -5.71 16.50 -16.63
C CYS A 411 -5.43 17.65 -15.67
N TYR A 412 -4.16 17.84 -15.32
CA TYR A 412 -3.63 18.97 -14.56
C TYR A 412 -2.57 19.67 -15.38
N ARG A 413 -2.68 20.99 -15.51
CA ARG A 413 -1.73 21.84 -16.24
C ARG A 413 -1.27 23.02 -15.40
N ASN A 414 0.04 23.25 -15.26
CA ASN A 414 0.60 24.39 -14.51
C ASN A 414 0.08 24.52 -13.06
N VAL A 415 -0.29 23.40 -12.43
CA VAL A 415 -0.83 23.39 -11.06
C VAL A 415 0.32 23.27 -10.06
N THR A 416 0.21 23.95 -8.91
CA THR A 416 1.20 23.84 -7.83
C THR A 416 0.67 23.02 -6.66
N PHE A 417 1.37 21.93 -6.35
CA PHE A 417 1.17 21.05 -5.20
C PHE A 417 2.32 21.27 -4.21
N SER A 418 2.01 21.61 -2.96
CA SER A 418 3.00 22.04 -1.98
C SER A 418 2.70 21.45 -0.62
N GLY A 419 3.74 21.03 0.11
CA GLY A 419 3.68 20.68 1.53
C GLY A 419 3.70 19.17 1.82
N GLY A 420 4.13 18.81 3.03
CA GLY A 420 4.38 17.41 3.42
C GLY A 420 3.12 16.56 3.59
N GLY A 421 1.96 17.19 3.79
CA GLY A 421 0.65 16.52 3.81
C GLY A 421 -0.02 16.44 2.44
N MET A 422 0.56 17.06 1.40
CA MET A 422 0.00 17.05 0.05
C MET A 422 0.31 15.72 -0.63
N SER A 423 -0.71 14.91 -0.83
CA SER A 423 -0.63 13.67 -1.60
C SER A 423 -1.77 13.61 -2.61
N LEU A 424 -1.43 13.51 -3.89
CA LEU A 424 -2.41 13.25 -4.94
C LEU A 424 -2.34 11.79 -5.37
N THR A 425 -3.33 11.01 -4.96
CA THR A 425 -3.46 9.61 -5.33
C THR A 425 -4.38 9.46 -6.53
N VAL A 426 -3.85 9.01 -7.66
CA VAL A 426 -4.64 8.59 -8.82
C VAL A 426 -5.02 7.12 -8.62
N LEU A 427 -6.29 6.87 -8.30
CA LEU A 427 -6.85 5.53 -8.10
C LEU A 427 -7.23 4.92 -9.45
N ILE A 428 -6.27 4.23 -10.08
CA ILE A 428 -6.45 3.64 -11.41
C ILE A 428 -7.53 2.56 -11.39
N GLY A 429 -7.61 1.78 -10.31
CA GLY A 429 -8.66 0.77 -10.13
C GLY A 429 -10.08 1.31 -10.08
N ALA A 430 -10.25 2.59 -9.77
CA ALA A 430 -11.54 3.25 -9.71
C ALA A 430 -11.91 3.97 -11.03
N MET A 431 -10.99 4.06 -11.99
CA MET A 431 -11.24 4.64 -13.30
C MET A 431 -12.13 3.72 -14.15
N THR A 432 -12.86 4.29 -15.10
CA THR A 432 -13.79 3.56 -15.98
C THR A 432 -13.67 4.04 -17.43
N GLY A 433 -14.12 3.21 -18.38
CA GLY A 433 -14.18 3.54 -19.81
C GLY A 433 -13.22 2.72 -20.68
N ASP A 434 -13.46 2.71 -21.99
CA ASP A 434 -12.67 1.92 -22.94
C ASP A 434 -11.20 2.41 -23.01
N VAL A 435 -11.00 3.72 -22.88
CA VAL A 435 -9.69 4.38 -22.81
C VAL A 435 -9.73 5.40 -21.68
N ALA A 436 -8.77 5.32 -20.75
CA ALA A 436 -8.58 6.31 -19.71
C ALA A 436 -7.28 7.11 -19.92
N ASN A 437 -7.35 8.43 -19.86
CA ASN A 437 -6.19 9.31 -20.05
C ASN A 437 -5.94 10.17 -18.80
N VAL A 438 -4.73 10.14 -18.28
CA VAL A 438 -4.27 10.94 -17.14
C VAL A 438 -3.08 11.78 -17.58
N THR A 439 -3.14 13.10 -17.40
CA THR A 439 -2.07 14.02 -17.81
C THR A 439 -1.70 14.99 -16.69
N PHE A 440 -0.40 15.11 -16.42
CA PHE A 440 0.21 16.15 -15.59
C PHE A 440 1.23 16.91 -16.43
N ASP A 441 0.90 18.15 -16.79
CA ASP A 441 1.65 18.97 -17.74
C ASP A 441 2.13 20.26 -17.06
N GLY A 442 3.44 20.46 -16.89
CA GLY A 442 3.97 21.71 -16.33
C GLY A 442 3.66 21.95 -14.85
N CYS A 443 3.21 20.94 -14.08
CA CYS A 443 2.87 21.12 -12.67
C CYS A 443 4.13 21.24 -11.79
N THR A 444 4.01 21.94 -10.67
CA THR A 444 5.07 22.09 -9.67
C THR A 444 4.70 21.32 -8.42
N TRP A 445 5.55 20.39 -8.00
CA TRP A 445 5.44 19.59 -6.78
C TRP A 445 6.57 20.00 -5.84
N ARG A 446 6.26 20.44 -4.62
CA ARG A 446 7.30 20.90 -3.69
C ARG A 446 7.01 20.63 -2.22
N ASP A 447 8.04 20.84 -1.40
CA ASP A 447 7.95 20.90 0.06
C ASP A 447 7.40 19.61 0.72
N GLY A 448 7.61 18.46 0.10
CA GLY A 448 7.17 17.14 0.56
C GLY A 448 5.98 16.57 -0.19
N ALA A 449 5.47 17.25 -1.22
CA ALA A 449 4.32 16.79 -1.99
C ALA A 449 4.60 15.45 -2.71
N VAL A 450 3.55 14.63 -2.82
CA VAL A 450 3.62 13.31 -3.45
C VAL A 450 2.58 13.17 -4.56
N LEU A 451 3.02 12.72 -5.74
CA LEU A 451 2.15 12.20 -6.78
C LEU A 451 2.17 10.67 -6.71
N LEU A 452 1.05 10.05 -6.37
CA LEU A 452 0.89 8.60 -6.32
C LEU A 452 0.04 8.09 -7.48
N LEU A 453 0.58 7.18 -8.28
CA LEU A 453 -0.14 6.39 -9.27
C LEU A 453 -0.43 5.02 -8.67
N SER A 454 -1.66 4.78 -8.23
CA SER A 454 -2.07 3.54 -7.56
C SER A 454 -2.73 2.60 -8.57
N GLY A 455 -1.99 1.60 -9.03
CA GLY A 455 -2.44 0.56 -9.97
C GLY A 455 -3.39 -0.45 -9.33
N ASN A 456 -4.32 -0.98 -10.12
CA ASN A 456 -5.10 -2.17 -9.81
C ASN A 456 -5.27 -3.01 -11.09
N ALA A 457 -4.90 -4.30 -11.06
CA ALA A 457 -4.95 -5.20 -12.21
C ALA A 457 -6.38 -5.48 -12.72
N TYR A 458 -7.39 -5.25 -11.88
CA TYR A 458 -8.80 -5.47 -12.18
C TYR A 458 -9.55 -4.16 -12.46
N ALA A 459 -8.83 -3.09 -12.80
CA ALA A 459 -9.47 -1.84 -13.22
C ALA A 459 -10.45 -2.09 -14.37
N ALA A 460 -11.62 -1.45 -14.34
CA ALA A 460 -12.65 -1.56 -15.39
C ALA A 460 -12.29 -0.82 -16.69
N VAL A 461 -11.03 -0.39 -16.83
CA VAL A 461 -10.52 0.38 -17.96
C VAL A 461 -9.98 -0.56 -19.03
N GLY A 462 -10.34 -0.34 -20.29
CA GLY A 462 -9.83 -1.14 -21.42
C GLY A 462 -8.36 -0.87 -21.74
N SER A 463 -7.96 0.40 -21.83
CA SER A 463 -6.57 0.85 -22.02
C SER A 463 -6.31 2.15 -21.26
N LEU A 464 -5.07 2.35 -20.80
CA LEU A 464 -4.72 3.44 -19.89
C LEU A 464 -3.50 4.21 -20.40
N ASN A 465 -3.60 5.53 -20.56
CA ASN A 465 -2.47 6.38 -20.88
C ASN A 465 -2.23 7.39 -19.74
N ILE A 466 -1.03 7.37 -19.16
CA ILE A 466 -0.60 8.32 -18.14
C ILE A 466 0.59 9.10 -18.68
N VAL A 467 0.49 10.43 -18.73
CA VAL A 467 1.55 11.32 -19.20
C VAL A 467 1.92 12.29 -18.09
N VAL A 468 3.16 12.21 -17.60
CA VAL A 468 3.75 13.16 -16.65
C VAL A 468 4.84 13.91 -17.40
N THR A 469 4.55 15.13 -17.85
CA THR A 469 5.42 15.90 -18.74
C THR A 469 5.72 17.31 -18.26
N GLY A 470 6.99 17.74 -18.38
CA GLY A 470 7.39 19.13 -18.08
C GLY A 470 7.20 19.58 -16.63
N ASN A 471 6.99 18.66 -15.68
CA ASN A 471 6.76 18.99 -14.28
C ASN A 471 8.07 19.28 -13.55
N THR A 472 7.98 20.06 -12.47
CA THR A 472 9.09 20.33 -11.54
C THR A 472 8.80 19.72 -10.18
N PHE A 473 9.61 18.76 -9.73
CA PHE A 473 9.56 18.15 -8.41
C PHE A 473 10.74 18.66 -7.57
N ARG A 474 10.47 19.40 -6.48
CA ARG A 474 11.48 19.96 -5.59
C ARG A 474 11.24 19.50 -4.16
N ASP A 475 12.06 18.58 -3.67
CA ASP A 475 11.81 17.88 -2.41
C ASP A 475 10.39 17.26 -2.42
N ALA A 476 10.06 16.61 -3.53
CA ALA A 476 8.78 15.99 -3.81
C ALA A 476 9.00 14.64 -4.51
N LEU A 477 8.01 13.76 -4.44
CA LEU A 477 8.14 12.37 -4.88
C LEU A 477 7.08 12.03 -5.94
N LEU A 478 7.53 11.48 -7.07
CA LEU A 478 6.66 10.73 -7.97
C LEU A 478 6.73 9.25 -7.60
N SER A 479 5.57 8.61 -7.43
CA SER A 479 5.54 7.21 -7.07
C SER A 479 4.46 6.44 -7.80
N SER A 480 4.82 5.26 -8.27
CA SER A 480 3.92 4.33 -8.96
C SER A 480 3.89 3.00 -8.21
N GLU A 481 2.72 2.57 -7.79
CA GLU A 481 2.56 1.41 -6.91
C GLU A 481 1.49 0.45 -7.45
N GLY A 482 1.77 -0.86 -7.33
CA GLY A 482 0.82 -1.92 -7.66
C GLY A 482 0.82 -2.32 -9.14
N TRP A 483 -0.21 -3.08 -9.51
CA TRP A 483 -0.34 -3.70 -10.84
C TRP A 483 -1.22 -2.84 -11.74
N PHE A 484 -0.72 -2.49 -12.91
CA PHE A 484 -1.49 -1.69 -13.86
C PHE A 484 -2.34 -2.59 -14.77
N PRO A 485 -3.51 -2.12 -15.24
CA PRO A 485 -4.31 -2.89 -16.17
C PRO A 485 -3.54 -3.17 -17.48
N PRO A 486 -3.96 -4.17 -18.27
CA PRO A 486 -3.41 -4.42 -19.60
C PRO A 486 -3.46 -3.17 -20.48
N HIS A 487 -2.59 -3.07 -21.49
CA HIS A 487 -2.55 -1.93 -22.42
C HIS A 487 -2.36 -0.58 -21.70
N THR A 488 -1.48 -0.54 -20.70
CA THR A 488 -1.13 0.68 -19.97
C THR A 488 0.14 1.31 -20.56
N ASN A 489 0.10 2.60 -20.88
CA ASN A 489 1.25 3.40 -21.28
C ASN A 489 1.50 4.53 -20.28
N ILE A 490 2.58 4.45 -19.50
CA ILE A 490 3.03 5.50 -18.57
C ILE A 490 4.26 6.18 -19.15
N THR A 491 4.13 7.46 -19.52
CA THR A 491 5.22 8.27 -20.06
C THR A 491 5.58 9.39 -19.09
N ILE A 492 6.79 9.34 -18.55
CA ILE A 492 7.36 10.37 -17.66
C ILE A 492 8.46 11.08 -18.46
N ARG A 493 8.15 12.24 -19.04
CA ARG A 493 9.03 12.91 -20.02
C ARG A 493 9.38 14.34 -19.64
N GLY A 494 10.65 14.73 -19.79
CA GLY A 494 11.06 16.13 -19.70
C GLY A 494 10.83 16.80 -18.34
N ASN A 495 10.69 16.03 -17.27
CA ASN A 495 10.49 16.56 -15.91
C ASN A 495 11.83 16.89 -15.26
N ARG A 496 11.80 17.79 -14.27
CA ARG A 496 12.95 18.14 -13.44
C ARG A 496 12.71 17.70 -12.00
N PHE A 497 13.54 16.80 -11.50
CA PHE A 497 13.53 16.36 -10.10
C PHE A 497 14.73 16.95 -9.35
N THR A 498 14.48 17.50 -8.18
CA THR A 498 15.51 18.02 -7.26
C THR A 498 15.21 17.49 -5.88
N VAL A 499 16.11 16.69 -5.31
CA VAL A 499 15.96 16.11 -3.97
C VAL A 499 17.14 16.52 -3.08
N THR A 500 16.82 17.17 -1.95
CA THR A 500 17.78 17.65 -0.96
C THR A 500 17.59 16.98 0.41
N ARG A 501 16.45 16.33 0.62
CA ARG A 501 16.11 15.57 1.82
C ARG A 501 15.31 14.31 1.47
N LEU A 502 15.29 13.34 2.37
CA LEU A 502 14.41 12.19 2.26
C LEU A 502 12.95 12.66 2.31
N ILE A 503 12.15 12.26 1.32
CA ILE A 503 10.69 12.39 1.35
C ILE A 503 10.14 11.08 1.88
N PRO A 504 9.78 11.00 3.17
CA PRO A 504 9.41 9.73 3.79
C PRO A 504 8.10 9.24 3.17
N ARG A 505 8.15 8.08 2.52
CA ARG A 505 6.97 7.30 2.14
C ARG A 505 7.14 5.90 2.72
N THR A 506 6.53 5.69 3.86
CA THR A 506 6.79 4.54 4.72
C THR A 506 6.13 3.23 4.24
N VAL A 507 5.14 3.30 3.35
CA VAL A 507 4.66 2.12 2.56
C VAL A 507 5.81 1.51 1.74
N LEU A 508 6.77 2.34 1.31
CA LEU A 508 7.95 1.91 0.55
C LEU A 508 9.18 1.69 1.42
N GLY A 509 9.21 2.01 2.72
CA GLY A 509 10.43 1.84 3.52
C GLY A 509 11.69 2.55 2.96
N LEU A 510 11.54 3.68 2.26
CA LEU A 510 12.66 4.41 1.64
C LEU A 510 13.70 4.80 2.71
N ASP A 511 14.88 4.22 2.62
CA ASP A 511 16.05 4.48 3.46
C ASP A 511 16.96 5.57 2.87
N SER A 512 16.71 5.98 1.62
CA SER A 512 17.50 6.96 0.88
C SER A 512 16.63 7.97 0.10
N PRO A 513 17.03 9.26 0.05
CA PRO A 513 16.35 10.29 -0.74
C PRO A 513 16.19 9.84 -2.19
N SER A 514 14.95 9.86 -2.69
CA SER A 514 14.58 9.35 -4.02
C SER A 514 13.70 10.32 -4.81
N CYS A 515 13.92 10.43 -6.12
CA CYS A 515 13.09 11.29 -6.99
C CYS A 515 11.84 10.56 -7.49
N VAL A 516 12.02 9.28 -7.87
CA VAL A 516 10.96 8.38 -8.30
C VAL A 516 11.05 7.11 -7.46
N ALA A 517 9.95 6.71 -6.84
CA ALA A 517 9.91 5.50 -6.02
C ALA A 517 8.75 4.59 -6.41
N MET A 518 9.00 3.29 -6.53
CA MET A 518 8.01 2.33 -7.03
C MET A 518 7.86 1.16 -6.07
N ASN A 519 6.62 0.67 -5.89
CA ASN A 519 6.32 -0.58 -5.21
C ASN A 519 5.65 -1.56 -6.16
N GLU A 520 6.03 -2.82 -6.14
CA GLU A 520 5.28 -3.89 -6.84
C GLU A 520 4.93 -3.59 -8.31
N LEU A 521 5.78 -2.85 -9.03
CA LEU A 521 5.46 -2.42 -10.38
C LEU A 521 5.43 -3.61 -11.34
N ALA A 522 4.22 -4.02 -11.70
CA ALA A 522 3.97 -5.05 -12.71
C ALA A 522 3.43 -4.42 -13.99
N ILE A 523 4.24 -4.52 -15.04
CA ILE A 523 3.95 -4.05 -16.39
C ILE A 523 3.62 -5.30 -17.21
N THR A 524 2.36 -5.44 -17.60
CA THR A 524 1.87 -6.69 -18.22
C THR A 524 1.00 -6.45 -19.43
N LYS A 525 1.01 -7.39 -20.38
CA LYS A 525 0.11 -7.44 -21.55
C LYS A 525 0.13 -6.15 -22.37
N ASP A 526 1.16 -6.02 -23.21
CA ASP A 526 1.33 -4.91 -24.14
C ASP A 526 1.34 -3.53 -23.47
N SER A 527 2.00 -3.44 -22.31
CA SER A 527 2.11 -2.22 -21.51
C SER A 527 3.52 -1.64 -21.57
N ALA A 528 3.63 -0.32 -21.40
CA ALA A 528 4.88 0.43 -21.46
C ALA A 528 5.01 1.41 -20.28
N VAL A 529 6.19 1.47 -19.68
CA VAL A 529 6.58 2.53 -18.74
C VAL A 529 7.88 3.14 -19.20
N VAL A 530 7.88 4.44 -19.49
CA VAL A 530 9.00 5.13 -20.15
C VAL A 530 9.36 6.40 -19.39
N LEU A 531 10.62 6.47 -18.92
CA LEU A 531 11.21 7.67 -18.35
C LEU A 531 12.18 8.26 -19.37
N SER A 532 11.81 9.36 -20.03
CA SER A 532 12.60 9.94 -21.11
C SER A 532 12.94 11.43 -20.96
N GLY A 533 14.20 11.80 -21.21
CA GLY A 533 14.61 13.21 -21.24
C GLY A 533 14.43 13.98 -19.92
N ASN A 534 14.32 13.30 -18.78
CA ASN A 534 14.19 13.93 -17.48
C ASN A 534 15.56 14.38 -16.94
N VAL A 535 15.54 15.35 -16.02
CA VAL A 535 16.71 15.80 -15.27
C VAL A 535 16.52 15.42 -13.80
N PHE A 536 17.41 14.59 -13.28
CA PHE A 536 17.45 14.21 -11.86
C PHE A 536 18.60 14.93 -11.17
N GLN A 537 18.34 15.61 -10.07
CA GLN A 537 19.35 16.32 -9.29
C GLN A 537 19.23 15.95 -7.82
N ALA A 538 20.24 15.25 -7.28
CA ALA A 538 20.29 14.89 -5.87
C ALA A 538 21.46 15.62 -5.20
N VAL A 539 21.18 16.32 -4.09
CA VAL A 539 22.17 17.14 -3.37
C VAL A 539 22.76 16.40 -2.17
N THR A 540 22.12 15.32 -1.72
CA THR A 540 22.62 14.45 -0.64
C THR A 540 23.67 13.48 -1.17
N THR A 541 24.56 13.03 -0.29
CA THR A 541 25.68 12.14 -0.65
C THR A 541 25.21 10.71 -0.95
N ALA A 542 24.29 10.17 -0.15
CA ALA A 542 23.61 8.91 -0.40
C ALA A 542 22.17 9.18 -0.85
N SER A 543 21.83 8.84 -2.10
CA SER A 543 20.51 9.06 -2.70
C SER A 543 20.31 8.13 -3.89
N SER A 544 19.06 7.82 -4.19
CA SER A 544 18.65 7.08 -5.38
C SER A 544 17.91 8.00 -6.35
N ALA A 545 18.09 7.90 -7.68
CA ALA A 545 17.22 8.67 -8.59
C ALA A 545 15.88 7.95 -8.79
N ILE A 546 15.96 6.65 -9.11
CA ILE A 546 14.84 5.73 -9.26
C ILE A 546 15.05 4.60 -8.26
N TYR A 547 14.08 4.37 -7.38
CA TYR A 547 14.15 3.32 -6.37
C TYR A 547 12.91 2.43 -6.43
N VAL A 548 13.09 1.13 -6.67
CA VAL A 548 12.04 0.12 -6.59
C VAL A 548 12.21 -0.66 -5.29
N VAL A 549 11.24 -0.54 -4.39
CA VAL A 549 11.31 -1.10 -3.04
C VAL A 549 10.42 -2.32 -2.87
N GLY A 550 10.80 -3.21 -1.95
CA GLY A 550 9.99 -4.33 -1.46
C GLY A 550 9.85 -5.51 -2.42
N SER A 551 9.55 -5.27 -3.70
CA SER A 551 9.14 -6.32 -4.65
C SER A 551 9.85 -6.19 -6.01
N SER A 552 9.72 -7.21 -6.85
CA SER A 552 10.32 -7.21 -8.21
C SER A 552 9.70 -6.12 -9.07
N LEU A 553 10.54 -5.42 -9.84
CA LEU A 553 10.07 -4.85 -11.11
C LEU A 553 9.75 -6.02 -12.06
N ARG A 554 8.47 -6.17 -12.43
CA ARG A 554 7.99 -7.26 -13.30
C ARG A 554 7.57 -6.69 -14.63
N VAL A 555 8.20 -7.14 -15.71
CA VAL A 555 7.83 -6.79 -17.08
C VAL A 555 7.50 -8.08 -17.82
N THR A 556 6.23 -8.28 -18.16
CA THR A 556 5.78 -9.57 -18.71
C THR A 556 4.81 -9.40 -19.88
N TRP A 557 4.78 -10.36 -20.80
CA TRP A 557 3.83 -10.39 -21.93
C TRP A 557 3.93 -9.14 -22.82
N HIS A 558 4.91 -9.12 -23.72
CA HIS A 558 5.09 -8.07 -24.75
C HIS A 558 5.14 -6.64 -24.19
N SER A 559 5.73 -6.48 -23.00
CA SER A 559 5.75 -5.20 -22.28
C SER A 559 7.15 -4.61 -22.17
N VAL A 560 7.25 -3.31 -21.94
CA VAL A 560 8.53 -2.59 -21.86
C VAL A 560 8.65 -1.65 -20.65
N PHE A 561 9.81 -1.66 -20.00
CA PHE A 561 10.25 -0.61 -19.08
C PHE A 561 11.50 0.07 -19.65
N ALA A 562 11.45 1.39 -19.88
CA ALA A 562 12.51 2.10 -20.57
C ALA A 562 12.98 3.36 -19.82
N VAL A 563 14.30 3.57 -19.72
CA VAL A 563 14.95 4.76 -19.16
C VAL A 563 15.87 5.35 -20.22
N LEU A 564 15.42 6.42 -20.88
CA LEU A 564 15.96 6.89 -22.16
C LEU A 564 16.42 8.35 -22.10
N GLY A 565 17.70 8.63 -22.39
CA GLY A 565 18.13 10.02 -22.61
C GLY A 565 18.03 10.96 -21.40
N ASN A 566 18.01 10.43 -20.17
CA ASN A 566 17.92 11.25 -18.96
C ASN A 566 19.30 11.80 -18.55
N ARG A 567 19.31 12.92 -17.82
CA ARG A 567 20.53 13.49 -17.22
C ARG A 567 20.49 13.38 -15.70
N PHE A 568 21.55 12.85 -15.09
CA PHE A 568 21.63 12.58 -13.65
C PHE A 568 22.76 13.39 -12.97
N TYR A 569 22.38 14.40 -12.19
CA TYR A 569 23.29 15.22 -11.38
C TYR A 569 23.27 14.77 -9.91
N MET A 570 23.99 13.69 -9.60
CA MET A 570 24.09 13.17 -8.23
C MET A 570 25.27 13.82 -7.48
N ALA A 571 25.08 14.15 -6.20
CA ALA A 571 26.14 14.69 -5.34
C ALA A 571 26.89 13.59 -4.59
N GLY A 572 28.14 13.89 -4.20
CA GLY A 572 28.86 13.14 -3.17
C GLY A 572 29.42 11.76 -3.53
N GLY A 573 29.25 11.26 -4.76
CA GLY A 573 29.86 10.01 -5.21
C GLY A 573 29.26 8.72 -4.61
N GLU A 574 28.45 8.81 -3.56
CA GLU A 574 27.82 7.67 -2.88
C GLU A 574 26.39 7.37 -3.37
N GLY A 575 25.89 8.12 -4.36
CA GLY A 575 24.55 7.96 -4.92
C GLY A 575 24.40 6.74 -5.83
N THR A 576 23.19 6.19 -5.90
CA THR A 576 22.79 5.14 -6.84
C THR A 576 21.80 5.74 -7.86
N LEU A 577 21.89 5.44 -9.15
CA LEU A 577 20.87 5.97 -10.08
C LEU A 577 19.60 5.15 -10.05
N ILE A 578 19.73 3.84 -10.25
CA ILE A 578 18.61 2.89 -10.26
C ILE A 578 18.91 1.81 -9.24
N HIS A 579 18.10 1.74 -8.19
CA HIS A 579 18.19 0.72 -7.15
C HIS A 579 16.96 -0.17 -7.22
N LEU A 580 17.17 -1.47 -7.47
CA LEU A 580 16.13 -2.49 -7.43
C LEU A 580 16.41 -3.44 -6.25
N GLU A 581 15.62 -3.35 -5.19
CA GLU A 581 15.86 -4.13 -3.96
C GLU A 581 15.28 -5.55 -4.06
N GLY A 582 13.97 -5.68 -4.25
CA GLY A 582 13.26 -6.96 -4.17
C GLY A 582 13.07 -7.49 -2.73
N SER A 583 12.42 -8.64 -2.56
CA SER A 583 12.19 -9.29 -1.26
C SER A 583 12.75 -10.71 -1.21
N GLY A 584 12.96 -11.29 -0.02
CA GLY A 584 13.41 -12.69 0.12
C GLY A 584 12.56 -13.72 -0.65
N GLN A 585 11.33 -13.38 -1.04
CA GLN A 585 10.42 -14.20 -1.85
C GLN A 585 10.40 -13.83 -3.35
N SER A 586 11.09 -12.77 -3.80
CA SER A 586 11.03 -12.28 -5.18
C SER A 586 12.37 -11.75 -5.73
N SER A 587 12.59 -11.90 -7.03
CA SER A 587 13.71 -11.30 -7.77
C SER A 587 13.69 -9.76 -7.67
N SER A 588 14.82 -9.06 -7.85
CA SER A 588 14.81 -7.59 -7.99
C SER A 588 14.22 -7.18 -9.34
N LEU A 589 14.51 -7.96 -10.38
CA LEU A 589 14.00 -7.74 -11.73
C LEU A 589 13.55 -9.04 -12.38
N LYS A 590 12.36 -9.04 -12.98
CA LYS A 590 11.80 -10.17 -13.71
C LYS A 590 11.24 -9.72 -15.06
N VAL A 591 11.86 -10.15 -16.15
CA VAL A 591 11.49 -9.82 -17.54
C VAL A 591 11.15 -11.11 -18.27
N VAL A 592 9.89 -11.31 -18.68
CA VAL A 592 9.44 -12.63 -19.15
C VAL A 592 8.45 -12.52 -20.31
N ASN A 593 8.41 -13.50 -21.21
CA ASN A 593 7.46 -13.61 -22.31
C ASN A 593 7.55 -12.39 -23.27
N ASN A 594 8.58 -12.36 -24.11
CA ASN A 594 8.78 -11.34 -25.14
C ASN A 594 8.80 -9.90 -24.60
N SER A 595 9.35 -9.69 -23.41
CA SER A 595 9.35 -8.37 -22.77
C SER A 595 10.75 -7.78 -22.72
N ALA A 596 10.86 -6.46 -22.56
CA ALA A 596 12.15 -5.78 -22.51
C ALA A 596 12.30 -4.76 -21.37
N VAL A 597 13.51 -4.66 -20.83
CA VAL A 597 13.97 -3.53 -20.02
C VAL A 597 15.10 -2.84 -20.76
N VAL A 598 14.98 -1.52 -20.99
CA VAL A 598 15.92 -0.78 -21.85
C VAL A 598 16.41 0.50 -21.16
N ILE A 599 17.70 0.55 -20.86
CA ILE A 599 18.37 1.72 -20.28
C ILE A 599 19.34 2.27 -21.32
N ARG A 600 18.98 3.37 -21.98
CA ARG A 600 19.70 3.84 -23.17
C ARG A 600 19.97 5.34 -23.20
N GLY A 601 21.18 5.73 -23.60
CA GLY A 601 21.50 7.12 -23.93
C GLY A 601 21.51 8.09 -22.75
N ASN A 602 21.60 7.61 -21.51
CA ASN A 602 21.59 8.48 -20.33
C ASN A 602 22.98 9.11 -20.09
N VAL A 603 22.99 10.31 -19.51
CA VAL A 603 24.22 11.07 -19.22
C VAL A 603 24.38 11.31 -17.73
N VAL A 604 25.54 10.94 -17.18
CA VAL A 604 25.87 11.00 -15.76
C VAL A 604 27.18 11.79 -15.59
N PRO A 605 27.12 13.13 -15.53
CA PRO A 605 28.32 13.99 -15.54
C PRO A 605 29.15 13.96 -14.25
N ARG A 606 28.69 13.31 -13.18
CA ARG A 606 29.38 13.21 -11.89
C ARG A 606 29.55 11.74 -11.49
N PRO A 607 30.59 11.39 -10.71
CA PRO A 607 30.75 10.02 -10.26
C PRO A 607 29.60 9.62 -9.34
N VAL A 608 29.18 8.35 -9.44
CA VAL A 608 28.13 7.72 -8.62
C VAL A 608 28.65 6.41 -8.04
N LYS A 609 28.05 5.90 -6.97
CA LYS A 609 28.46 4.61 -6.42
C LYS A 609 28.08 3.49 -7.38
N TYR A 610 26.81 3.50 -7.80
CA TYR A 610 26.22 2.54 -8.73
C TYR A 610 25.33 3.24 -9.75
N PHE A 611 25.43 2.89 -11.03
CA PHE A 611 24.40 3.25 -12.00
C PHE A 611 23.18 2.37 -11.78
N LEU A 612 23.37 1.05 -11.81
CA LEU A 612 22.32 0.06 -11.59
C LEU A 612 22.75 -0.91 -10.48
N LEU A 613 21.95 -0.96 -9.42
CA LEU A 613 22.11 -1.88 -8.29
C LEU A 613 20.94 -2.85 -8.22
N LEU A 614 21.23 -4.14 -8.28
CA LEU A 614 20.28 -5.23 -8.04
C LEU A 614 20.65 -5.93 -6.73
N SER A 615 19.80 -5.80 -5.71
CA SER A 615 20.06 -6.41 -4.39
C SER A 615 19.83 -7.94 -4.40
N LEU A 616 18.90 -8.41 -5.22
CA LEU A 616 18.49 -9.81 -5.38
C LEU A 616 18.56 -10.23 -6.86
N ALA A 617 18.00 -11.39 -7.19
CA ALA A 617 18.20 -12.04 -8.47
C ALA A 617 17.60 -11.24 -9.64
N LEU A 618 18.22 -11.33 -10.82
CA LEU A 618 17.65 -10.90 -12.09
C LEU A 618 17.19 -12.14 -12.85
N ARG A 619 15.97 -12.11 -13.37
CA ARG A 619 15.41 -13.18 -14.21
C ARG A 619 14.95 -12.63 -15.54
N ALA A 620 15.54 -13.09 -16.63
CA ALA A 620 15.14 -12.81 -18.00
C ALA A 620 14.83 -14.13 -18.71
N GLU A 621 13.57 -14.37 -19.09
CA GLU A 621 13.15 -15.67 -19.61
C GLU A 621 12.20 -15.54 -20.81
N SER A 622 12.15 -16.58 -21.65
CA SER A 622 11.21 -16.71 -22.76
C SER A 622 11.29 -15.53 -23.73
N LEU A 623 12.38 -15.48 -24.52
CA LEU A 623 12.59 -14.49 -25.59
C LEU A 623 12.60 -13.04 -25.09
N SER A 624 13.05 -12.80 -23.86
CA SER A 624 13.05 -11.47 -23.22
C SER A 624 14.43 -10.82 -23.22
N ALA A 625 14.48 -9.49 -23.17
CA ALA A 625 15.73 -8.73 -23.28
C ALA A 625 15.94 -7.72 -22.15
N VAL A 626 17.18 -7.60 -21.66
CA VAL A 626 17.62 -6.51 -20.79
C VAL A 626 18.78 -5.79 -21.49
N VAL A 627 18.61 -4.51 -21.81
CA VAL A 627 19.52 -3.73 -22.65
C VAL A 627 20.04 -2.53 -21.87
N PHE A 628 21.36 -2.39 -21.80
CA PHE A 628 22.06 -1.25 -21.22
C PHE A 628 23.00 -0.65 -22.27
N GLN A 629 22.54 0.39 -22.98
CA GLN A 629 23.18 0.82 -24.22
C GLN A 629 23.51 2.31 -24.28
N GLY A 630 24.71 2.67 -24.73
CA GLY A 630 25.02 4.06 -25.12
C GLY A 630 24.97 5.08 -23.98
N ASN A 631 25.17 4.66 -22.73
CA ASN A 631 25.17 5.57 -21.59
C ASN A 631 26.56 6.22 -21.41
N ASP A 632 26.63 7.54 -21.18
CA ASP A 632 27.88 8.28 -20.92
C ASP A 632 27.95 8.68 -19.44
N MET A 633 29.01 8.26 -18.75
CA MET A 633 29.15 8.44 -17.32
C MET A 633 30.55 8.84 -16.89
N GLN A 634 30.63 9.68 -15.86
CA GLN A 634 31.91 10.10 -15.30
C GLN A 634 32.64 8.93 -14.64
N GLY A 635 31.95 8.03 -13.94
CA GLY A 635 32.60 6.90 -13.26
C GLY A 635 31.85 6.48 -11.99
N GLY A 636 32.41 5.51 -11.27
CA GLY A 636 31.83 5.02 -10.02
C GLY A 636 32.59 3.87 -9.38
N LEU A 637 32.02 3.27 -8.32
CA LEU A 637 32.60 2.07 -7.69
C LEU A 637 32.32 0.80 -8.52
N TYR A 638 31.06 0.62 -8.93
CA TYR A 638 30.65 -0.34 -9.97
C TYR A 638 29.57 0.33 -10.80
N VAL A 639 29.58 0.21 -12.13
CA VAL A 639 28.48 0.81 -12.93
C VAL A 639 27.24 -0.06 -12.81
N PHE A 640 27.40 -1.37 -13.00
CA PHE A 640 26.34 -2.34 -12.80
C PHE A 640 26.78 -3.35 -11.74
N LEU A 641 26.02 -3.46 -10.66
CA LEU A 641 26.22 -4.44 -9.60
C LEU A 641 24.98 -5.33 -9.45
N SER A 642 25.18 -6.65 -9.55
CA SER A 642 24.23 -7.65 -9.06
C SER A 642 24.80 -8.37 -7.85
N ARG A 643 24.06 -8.34 -6.73
CA ARG A 643 24.42 -9.03 -5.48
C ARG A 643 23.87 -10.45 -5.36
N SER A 644 23.08 -10.89 -6.33
CA SER A 644 22.55 -12.25 -6.40
C SER A 644 22.65 -12.84 -7.81
N SER A 645 22.07 -14.04 -7.99
CA SER A 645 22.16 -14.80 -9.23
C SER A 645 21.44 -14.14 -10.41
N LEU A 646 22.05 -14.23 -11.60
CA LEU A 646 21.41 -13.87 -12.86
C LEU A 646 20.91 -15.12 -13.56
N GLN A 647 19.66 -15.10 -13.98
CA GLN A 647 18.97 -16.22 -14.62
C GLN A 647 18.50 -15.75 -16.00
N ILE A 648 19.19 -16.16 -17.06
CA ILE A 648 18.84 -15.81 -18.44
C ILE A 648 18.53 -17.10 -19.20
N TYR A 649 17.26 -17.37 -19.45
CA TYR A 649 16.79 -18.64 -20.00
C TYR A 649 15.95 -18.48 -21.27
N TYR A 650 15.92 -19.54 -22.07
CA TYR A 650 15.00 -19.72 -23.20
C TYR A 650 15.11 -18.59 -24.24
N ASN A 651 16.27 -18.50 -24.90
CA ASN A 651 16.56 -17.51 -25.95
C ASN A 651 16.41 -16.06 -25.50
N SER A 652 16.75 -15.78 -24.24
CA SER A 652 16.74 -14.42 -23.68
C SER A 652 18.11 -13.76 -23.77
N TRP A 653 18.16 -12.44 -23.60
CA TRP A 653 19.37 -11.65 -23.86
C TRP A 653 19.64 -10.58 -22.80
N LEU A 654 20.87 -10.52 -22.32
CA LEU A 654 21.39 -9.39 -21.55
C LEU A 654 22.49 -8.71 -22.37
N GLN A 655 22.26 -7.47 -22.77
CA GLN A 655 23.20 -6.68 -23.55
C GLN A 655 23.70 -5.48 -22.76
N LEU A 656 25.03 -5.28 -22.75
CA LEU A 656 25.66 -4.03 -22.34
C LEU A 656 26.55 -3.54 -23.47
N SER A 657 26.10 -2.51 -24.20
CA SER A 657 26.80 -2.07 -25.41
C SER A 657 26.99 -0.57 -25.58
N GLY A 658 28.12 -0.15 -26.16
CA GLY A 658 28.33 1.25 -26.54
C GLY A 658 28.43 2.23 -25.37
N ASN A 659 28.62 1.77 -24.13
CA ASN A 659 28.67 2.66 -22.97
C ASN A 659 30.04 3.32 -22.85
N ARG A 660 30.06 4.59 -22.43
CA ARG A 660 31.29 5.37 -22.23
C ARG A 660 31.46 5.69 -20.76
N CYS A 661 32.60 5.32 -20.21
CA CYS A 661 32.97 5.55 -18.82
C CYS A 661 34.28 6.35 -18.77
N ARG A 662 34.25 7.57 -18.20
CA ARG A 662 35.34 8.55 -18.30
C ARG A 662 36.42 8.44 -17.21
N GLU A 663 36.08 7.84 -16.08
CA GLU A 663 36.97 7.57 -14.95
C GLU A 663 36.51 6.25 -14.33
N CYS A 664 36.96 5.15 -14.93
CA CYS A 664 36.39 3.86 -14.62
C CYS A 664 36.86 3.27 -13.29
N PRO A 665 36.00 2.50 -12.61
CA PRO A 665 36.38 1.83 -11.37
C PRO A 665 37.64 0.99 -11.56
N SER A 666 38.51 1.01 -10.56
CA SER A 666 39.69 0.15 -10.52
C SER A 666 39.35 -1.33 -10.32
N ASP A 667 38.16 -1.65 -9.77
CA ASP A 667 37.74 -3.05 -9.52
C ASP A 667 36.95 -3.66 -10.68
N ALA A 668 35.72 -3.20 -10.98
CA ALA A 668 34.97 -3.70 -12.14
C ALA A 668 33.95 -2.71 -12.71
N PHE A 669 33.76 -2.64 -14.04
CA PHE A 669 32.61 -1.92 -14.61
C PHE A 669 31.30 -2.68 -14.36
N LEU A 670 31.30 -3.99 -14.63
CA LEU A 670 30.19 -4.90 -14.39
C LEU A 670 30.61 -6.01 -13.40
N LEU A 671 29.97 -6.05 -12.22
CA LEU A 671 30.17 -7.09 -11.21
C LEU A 671 28.91 -7.94 -11.05
N LEU A 672 29.05 -9.23 -11.34
CA LEU A 672 28.02 -10.25 -11.18
C LEU A 672 28.42 -11.21 -10.05
N ASN A 673 27.65 -11.21 -8.95
CA ASN A 673 27.95 -11.98 -7.73
C ASN A 673 26.68 -12.65 -7.19
N PRO A 674 26.63 -13.97 -6.92
CA PRO A 674 27.71 -14.95 -7.08
C PRO A 674 27.76 -15.60 -8.47
N THR A 675 26.62 -15.90 -9.10
CA THR A 675 26.57 -16.78 -10.29
C THR A 675 25.72 -16.21 -11.43
N VAL A 676 26.08 -16.61 -12.65
CA VAL A 676 25.30 -16.36 -13.88
C VAL A 676 24.83 -17.70 -14.43
N ASN A 677 23.53 -17.89 -14.62
CA ASN A 677 22.93 -19.08 -15.19
C ASN A 677 22.39 -18.74 -16.58
N LEU A 678 22.85 -19.47 -17.60
CA LEU A 678 22.48 -19.28 -18.99
C LEU A 678 21.92 -20.59 -19.56
N ARG A 679 20.70 -20.55 -20.11
CA ARG A 679 20.07 -21.67 -20.81
C ARG A 679 19.58 -21.24 -22.19
N ASP A 680 20.20 -21.75 -23.25
CA ASP A 680 19.94 -21.38 -24.64
C ASP A 680 19.87 -19.86 -24.83
N SER A 681 20.72 -19.11 -24.13
CA SER A 681 20.60 -17.66 -23.97
C SER A 681 21.96 -17.00 -24.01
N THR A 682 21.97 -15.71 -24.31
CA THR A 682 23.20 -14.96 -24.58
C THR A 682 23.37 -13.78 -23.65
N MET A 683 24.60 -13.55 -23.19
CA MET A 683 25.02 -12.32 -22.56
C MET A 683 26.08 -11.65 -23.43
N SER A 684 25.88 -10.39 -23.82
CA SER A 684 26.82 -9.64 -24.63
C SER A 684 27.32 -8.36 -23.95
N PHE A 685 28.61 -8.12 -24.10
CA PHE A 685 29.33 -6.98 -23.55
C PHE A 685 30.21 -6.37 -24.65
N SER A 686 29.72 -5.36 -25.36
CA SER A 686 30.31 -4.95 -26.64
C SER A 686 30.47 -3.44 -26.85
N GLY A 687 31.51 -3.00 -27.54
CA GLY A 687 31.64 -1.60 -27.96
C GLY A 687 31.76 -0.59 -26.81
N ASN A 688 32.09 -1.02 -25.59
CA ASN A 688 32.18 -0.12 -24.44
C ASN A 688 33.56 0.57 -24.42
N GLN A 689 33.57 1.85 -24.06
CA GLN A 689 34.76 2.71 -24.02
C GLN A 689 35.06 3.12 -22.59
N PHE A 690 36.25 2.76 -22.11
CA PHE A 690 36.71 3.05 -20.76
C PHE A 690 37.88 4.03 -20.80
N ILE A 691 37.92 4.97 -19.87
CA ILE A 691 39.07 5.84 -19.64
C ILE A 691 39.54 5.58 -18.21
N SER A 692 40.81 5.24 -18.04
CA SER A 692 41.39 4.82 -16.75
C SER A 692 42.78 5.41 -16.54
N SER A 693 43.00 6.02 -15.38
CA SER A 693 44.29 6.60 -14.97
C SER A 693 45.19 5.61 -14.21
N THR A 694 44.63 4.48 -13.73
CA THR A 694 45.30 3.53 -12.82
C THR A 694 45.73 2.22 -13.48
N GLY A 695 45.67 2.13 -14.81
CA GLY A 695 46.00 0.92 -15.59
C GLY A 695 44.77 0.29 -16.26
N THR A 696 44.88 -0.96 -16.73
CA THR A 696 43.80 -1.72 -17.39
C THR A 696 42.76 -2.18 -16.36
N PRO A 697 41.54 -1.60 -16.31
CA PRO A 697 40.53 -2.02 -15.36
C PRO A 697 39.97 -3.38 -15.77
N LYS A 698 39.50 -4.16 -14.78
CA LYS A 698 38.65 -5.31 -15.10
C LYS A 698 37.29 -4.76 -15.53
N THR A 699 36.80 -5.11 -16.70
CA THR A 699 35.55 -4.55 -17.22
C THR A 699 34.35 -5.43 -16.90
N LEU A 700 34.58 -6.75 -16.83
CA LEU A 700 33.57 -7.73 -16.46
C LEU A 700 34.15 -8.69 -15.44
N ARG A 701 33.45 -8.87 -14.32
CA ARG A 701 33.80 -9.83 -13.28
C ARG A 701 32.61 -10.69 -12.90
N ILE A 702 32.77 -12.00 -13.07
CA ILE A 702 31.82 -13.02 -12.61
C ILE A 702 32.48 -13.76 -11.44
N SER A 703 31.85 -13.70 -10.27
CA SER A 703 32.50 -14.08 -9.00
C SER A 703 32.61 -15.60 -8.80
N SER A 704 31.68 -16.38 -9.34
CA SER A 704 31.65 -17.85 -9.20
C SER A 704 31.05 -18.52 -10.42
N GLY A 705 31.54 -19.72 -10.73
CA GLY A 705 30.97 -20.56 -11.78
C GLY A 705 29.62 -21.18 -11.36
N THR A 706 28.80 -21.55 -12.34
CA THR A 706 27.53 -22.27 -12.12
C THR A 706 27.60 -23.72 -12.61
N ARG A 707 26.68 -24.55 -12.13
CA ARG A 707 26.42 -25.91 -12.68
C ARG A 707 25.23 -25.95 -13.63
N GLU A 708 24.50 -24.83 -13.79
CA GLU A 708 23.28 -24.73 -14.61
C GLU A 708 23.54 -24.04 -15.96
N LEU A 709 24.59 -24.44 -16.66
CA LEU A 709 24.89 -23.99 -18.02
C LEU A 709 24.36 -24.99 -19.03
N THR A 710 23.52 -24.54 -19.95
CA THR A 710 23.02 -25.37 -21.06
C THR A 710 22.97 -24.50 -22.31
N ASN A 711 23.89 -24.70 -23.27
CA ASN A 711 23.99 -23.89 -24.50
C ASN A 711 24.02 -22.37 -24.27
N GLY A 712 24.56 -21.90 -23.14
CA GLY A 712 24.71 -20.48 -22.83
C GLY A 712 26.00 -19.90 -23.42
N ALA A 713 25.94 -18.68 -23.94
CA ALA A 713 27.10 -17.98 -24.50
C ALA A 713 27.34 -16.62 -23.82
N ILE A 714 28.61 -16.34 -23.49
CA ILE A 714 29.05 -15.01 -23.09
C ILE A 714 29.92 -14.44 -24.21
N LEU A 715 29.57 -13.27 -24.72
CA LEU A 715 30.30 -12.62 -25.80
C LEU A 715 30.81 -11.26 -25.35
N ALA A 716 32.12 -11.05 -25.45
CA ALA A 716 32.71 -9.73 -25.30
C ALA A 716 33.33 -9.29 -26.62
N ALA A 717 33.03 -8.09 -27.11
CA ALA A 717 33.50 -7.66 -28.43
C ALA A 717 33.87 -6.17 -28.45
N CYS A 718 35.04 -5.82 -28.98
CA CYS A 718 35.44 -4.43 -29.23
C CYS A 718 35.27 -3.49 -28.02
N ASN A 719 35.81 -3.88 -26.86
CA ASN A 719 35.84 -3.02 -25.68
C ASN A 719 37.23 -2.38 -25.55
N THR A 720 37.29 -1.07 -25.36
CA THR A 720 38.55 -0.31 -25.40
C THR A 720 38.80 0.42 -24.09
N VAL A 721 40.07 0.52 -23.70
CA VAL A 721 40.53 1.35 -22.57
C VAL A 721 41.54 2.37 -23.08
N ASN A 722 41.33 3.65 -22.79
CA ASN A 722 42.17 4.76 -23.27
C ASN A 722 42.40 4.77 -24.80
N GLY A 723 41.46 4.22 -25.56
CA GLY A 723 41.55 4.11 -27.03
C GLY A 723 42.30 2.88 -27.53
N GLU A 724 42.81 2.03 -26.65
CA GLU A 724 43.50 0.78 -27.00
C GLU A 724 42.64 -0.44 -26.65
N GLU A 725 42.82 -1.53 -27.40
CA GLU A 725 42.29 -2.84 -27.04
C GLU A 725 43.15 -3.42 -25.90
N GLY A 726 42.53 -3.89 -24.81
CA GLY A 726 43.30 -4.39 -23.65
C GLY A 726 42.55 -4.44 -22.33
N VAL A 727 41.22 -4.60 -22.36
CA VAL A 727 40.42 -4.71 -21.15
C VAL A 727 40.54 -6.11 -20.53
N GLU A 728 40.49 -6.21 -19.20
CA GLU A 728 40.59 -7.49 -18.51
C GLU A 728 39.20 -8.07 -18.19
N TYR A 729 39.01 -9.36 -18.47
CA TYR A 729 37.79 -10.11 -18.14
C TYR A 729 38.10 -11.18 -17.09
N SER A 730 37.36 -11.18 -15.98
CA SER A 730 37.42 -12.22 -14.95
C SER A 730 36.19 -13.11 -15.07
N ILE A 731 36.24 -14.07 -16.00
CA ILE A 731 35.17 -15.03 -16.28
C ILE A 731 35.64 -16.44 -15.86
N PRO A 732 34.90 -17.14 -14.98
CA PRO A 732 35.22 -18.53 -14.64
C PRO A 732 35.25 -19.43 -15.88
N SER A 733 36.20 -20.38 -15.92
CA SER A 733 36.41 -21.29 -17.07
C SER A 733 35.23 -22.19 -17.40
N VAL A 734 34.23 -22.31 -16.50
CA VAL A 734 32.99 -23.05 -16.77
C VAL A 734 32.13 -22.37 -17.84
N TYR A 735 32.31 -21.08 -18.09
CA TYR A 735 31.57 -20.34 -19.09
C TYR A 735 32.28 -20.39 -20.45
N SER A 736 31.54 -20.73 -21.51
CA SER A 736 31.98 -20.58 -22.90
C SER A 736 31.96 -19.11 -23.30
N ALA A 737 33.04 -18.39 -22.97
CA ALA A 737 33.20 -16.98 -23.29
C ALA A 737 33.99 -16.78 -24.59
N THR A 738 33.42 -16.03 -25.54
CA THR A 738 34.09 -15.61 -26.77
C THR A 738 34.50 -14.13 -26.63
N VAL A 739 35.77 -13.83 -26.88
CA VAL A 739 36.30 -12.46 -26.87
C VAL A 739 36.74 -12.10 -28.28
N LEU A 740 36.18 -11.03 -28.83
CA LEU A 740 36.46 -10.52 -30.18
C LEU A 740 37.09 -9.12 -30.10
N ASN A 741 38.03 -8.87 -30.99
CA ASN A 741 38.69 -7.58 -31.17
C ASN A 741 37.80 -6.65 -32.01
N CYS A 742 38.11 -5.35 -32.05
CA CYS A 742 37.40 -4.39 -32.90
C CYS A 742 37.63 -4.62 -34.40
N SER A 743 38.69 -5.36 -34.75
CA SER A 743 39.01 -5.72 -36.13
C SER A 743 38.24 -6.96 -36.63
N ASP A 744 37.59 -7.68 -35.72
CA ASP A 744 36.86 -8.90 -36.07
C ASP A 744 35.51 -8.56 -36.72
N PRO A 745 34.98 -9.43 -37.61
CA PRO A 745 33.65 -9.27 -38.18
C PRO A 745 32.59 -9.14 -37.09
N CYS A 746 31.55 -8.35 -37.35
CA CYS A 746 30.48 -8.15 -36.39
C CYS A 746 29.84 -9.46 -35.96
N ALA A 747 29.96 -9.80 -34.68
CA ALA A 747 29.21 -10.91 -34.13
C ALA A 747 27.75 -10.49 -33.92
N LEU A 748 26.83 -11.21 -34.58
CA LEU A 748 25.39 -11.07 -34.47
C LEU A 748 24.91 -10.80 -33.03
N ALA A 749 25.32 -11.67 -32.11
CA ALA A 749 24.96 -11.61 -30.69
C ALA A 749 25.51 -10.39 -29.92
N ALA A 750 26.47 -9.64 -30.48
CA ALA A 750 27.00 -8.43 -29.86
C ALA A 750 26.05 -7.24 -30.02
N SER A 751 25.36 -7.17 -31.16
CA SER A 751 24.61 -5.99 -31.59
C SER A 751 23.11 -6.26 -31.75
N CYS A 752 22.74 -7.51 -32.08
CA CYS A 752 21.38 -7.91 -32.40
C CYS A 752 20.86 -8.94 -31.39
N PHE A 753 19.56 -8.86 -31.06
CA PHE A 753 18.92 -9.87 -30.24
C PHE A 753 18.81 -11.20 -31.02
N PRO A 754 19.52 -12.27 -30.64
CA PRO A 754 19.66 -13.45 -31.51
C PRO A 754 18.34 -14.12 -31.86
N ALA A 755 17.37 -14.09 -30.95
CA ALA A 755 16.09 -14.78 -31.12
C ALA A 755 15.23 -14.21 -32.25
N TYR A 756 15.35 -12.91 -32.52
CA TYR A 756 14.56 -12.19 -33.52
C TYR A 756 15.43 -11.61 -34.64
N THR A 757 16.61 -12.17 -34.88
CA THR A 757 17.51 -11.71 -35.95
C THR A 757 17.68 -12.79 -37.01
N THR A 758 17.44 -12.45 -38.28
CA THR A 758 17.61 -13.38 -39.42
C THR A 758 19.03 -13.32 -39.99
N THR A 759 19.57 -12.12 -40.15
CA THR A 759 20.90 -11.84 -40.69
C THR A 759 21.43 -10.54 -40.07
N ALA A 760 22.75 -10.39 -40.00
CA ALA A 760 23.38 -9.09 -39.74
C ALA A 760 24.42 -8.83 -40.81
N SER A 761 24.50 -7.56 -41.21
CA SER A 761 25.51 -7.09 -42.15
C SER A 761 26.91 -7.27 -41.56
N SER A 762 27.84 -7.79 -42.35
CA SER A 762 29.27 -7.81 -42.00
C SER A 762 29.85 -6.39 -41.88
N ASP A 763 29.29 -5.45 -42.64
CA ASP A 763 29.65 -4.04 -42.61
C ASP A 763 28.65 -3.27 -41.72
N GLY A 764 29.12 -2.82 -40.56
CA GLY A 764 28.37 -1.91 -39.68
C GLY A 764 27.36 -2.54 -38.72
N CYS A 765 27.33 -3.87 -38.56
CA CYS A 765 26.49 -4.57 -37.56
C CYS A 765 24.97 -4.34 -37.67
N ALA A 766 24.44 -3.91 -38.82
CA ALA A 766 23.02 -3.68 -38.98
C ALA A 766 22.23 -5.00 -38.90
N CYS A 767 21.20 -5.05 -38.05
CA CYS A 767 20.39 -6.23 -37.81
C CYS A 767 19.17 -6.26 -38.74
N THR A 768 18.91 -7.41 -39.35
CA THR A 768 17.65 -7.65 -40.07
C THR A 768 16.72 -8.49 -39.21
N CYS A 769 15.63 -7.87 -38.74
CA CYS A 769 14.74 -8.51 -37.79
C CYS A 769 13.84 -9.57 -38.44
N ALA A 770 13.63 -10.67 -37.72
CA ALA A 770 12.59 -11.64 -37.99
C ALA A 770 11.23 -11.07 -37.55
N GLU A 771 10.15 -11.78 -37.90
CA GLU A 771 8.81 -11.46 -37.42
C GLU A 771 8.78 -11.44 -35.87
N GLY A 772 8.24 -10.35 -35.30
CA GLY A 772 8.23 -10.09 -33.85
C GLY A 772 9.45 -9.33 -33.31
N GLY A 773 10.49 -9.09 -34.12
CA GLY A 773 11.62 -8.23 -33.76
C GLY A 773 11.38 -6.75 -34.06
N HIS A 774 11.77 -5.87 -33.15
CA HIS A 774 11.53 -4.43 -33.23
C HIS A 774 12.81 -3.59 -33.09
N GLY A 775 12.94 -2.54 -33.91
CA GLY A 775 14.03 -1.57 -33.88
C GLY A 775 15.39 -2.14 -34.34
N ASP A 776 16.44 -1.32 -34.22
CA ASP A 776 17.77 -1.64 -34.77
C ASP A 776 18.45 -2.87 -34.16
N ALA A 777 18.05 -3.26 -32.94
CA ALA A 777 18.57 -4.42 -32.24
C ALA A 777 17.61 -5.62 -32.24
N CYS A 778 16.49 -5.54 -32.98
CA CYS A 778 15.47 -6.58 -33.07
C CYS A 778 14.92 -7.06 -31.72
N LEU A 779 14.61 -6.11 -30.83
CA LEU A 779 14.07 -6.38 -29.50
C LEU A 779 12.67 -7.00 -29.56
N PRO A 780 12.26 -7.77 -28.53
CA PRO A 780 10.97 -8.47 -28.55
C PRO A 780 9.74 -7.56 -28.46
N VAL A 781 9.95 -6.26 -28.21
CA VAL A 781 8.91 -5.25 -28.09
C VAL A 781 9.45 -3.91 -28.60
N ALA A 782 8.58 -3.10 -29.20
CA ALA A 782 8.95 -1.77 -29.66
C ALA A 782 9.32 -0.86 -28.47
N VAL A 783 10.49 -0.22 -28.59
CA VAL A 783 10.97 0.75 -27.59
C VAL A 783 10.75 2.15 -28.16
N PRO A 784 10.05 3.05 -27.45
CA PRO A 784 9.87 4.42 -27.91
C PRO A 784 11.20 5.13 -28.10
N GLU A 785 11.35 5.91 -29.16
CA GLU A 785 12.58 6.66 -29.40
C GLU A 785 12.72 7.84 -28.44
N PRO A 786 13.94 8.16 -27.98
CA PRO A 786 14.16 9.40 -27.24
C PRO A 786 13.84 10.59 -28.17
N PRO A 787 13.25 11.68 -27.65
CA PRO A 787 13.10 12.89 -28.45
C PRO A 787 14.48 13.37 -28.90
N SER A 788 14.63 13.62 -30.21
CA SER A 788 15.86 14.15 -30.79
C SER A 788 16.22 15.45 -30.09
N THR A 789 17.45 15.53 -29.56
CA THR A 789 17.97 16.75 -28.95
C THR A 789 18.38 17.81 -29.98
N ASP A 790 18.35 17.45 -31.27
CA ASP A 790 18.53 18.33 -32.39
C ASP A 790 17.16 18.78 -32.91
N GLY A 791 16.65 19.94 -32.45
CA GLY A 791 15.59 20.65 -33.18
C GLY A 791 14.51 21.42 -32.42
N GLU A 792 14.34 21.27 -31.10
CA GLU A 792 13.37 22.10 -30.35
C GLU A 792 14.10 23.14 -29.49
N GLU A 793 14.56 24.18 -30.16
CA GLU A 793 14.79 25.48 -29.54
C GLU A 793 13.50 25.93 -28.83
N LEU A 794 13.58 26.07 -27.51
CA LEU A 794 13.06 27.22 -26.75
C LEU A 794 11.96 28.03 -27.46
N CYS A 795 10.76 27.48 -27.58
CA CYS A 795 9.59 28.34 -27.72
C CYS A 795 9.50 29.18 -26.44
N VAL A 796 9.68 30.49 -26.57
CA VAL A 796 9.43 31.46 -25.50
C VAL A 796 7.98 31.27 -25.04
N ARG A 797 7.81 30.72 -23.84
CA ARG A 797 6.58 30.79 -23.07
C ARG A 797 6.76 31.92 -22.05
N ASP A 798 5.67 32.65 -21.78
CA ASP A 798 5.62 33.86 -20.94
C ASP A 798 6.18 35.17 -21.55
N VAL A 799 5.65 35.59 -22.70
CA VAL A 799 5.76 37.01 -23.12
C VAL A 799 4.56 37.78 -22.59
N ARG A 800 4.77 38.66 -21.61
CA ARG A 800 3.87 39.79 -21.33
C ARG A 800 4.42 41.03 -22.03
N VAL A 801 3.63 41.57 -22.95
CA VAL A 801 3.85 42.89 -23.52
C VAL A 801 2.95 43.85 -22.75
N ASP A 802 3.53 44.62 -21.83
CA ASP A 802 2.84 45.75 -21.21
C ASP A 802 2.96 46.96 -22.16
N VAL A 803 1.85 47.64 -22.41
CA VAL A 803 1.81 48.93 -23.11
C VAL A 803 1.67 50.01 -22.05
N GLU A 804 2.50 51.05 -22.14
CA GLU A 804 2.51 52.25 -21.26
C GLU A 804 1.14 52.88 -21.05
#